data_AF-A0A4Q1CRB3-F1
#
_entry.id   AF-A0A4Q1CRB3-F1
#
_cell.length_a   1.000
_cell.length_b   1.000
_cell.length_c   1.000
_cell.angle_alpha   90.00
_cell.angle_beta   90.00
_cell.angle_gamma   90.00
#
_symmetry.space_group_name_H-M   'P 1'
#
loop_
_entity.id
_entity.type
_entity.pdbx_description
1 polymer ?
#
loop_
_entity_poly.entity_id
_entity_poly.type
_entity_poly.pdbx_seq_one_letter_code
_entity_poly.pdbx_strand_id
1 'polypeptide(L)'
;MATYHPGPEYQKSSSFGRRVHPITKKATGHGGDDWRAPNNTPIRAAYDGVVKDNRFQYNAASGTGWGNFILLEHDIDGKTVLTRYAHMIERSPLAKGTKVTRGQQIGKVGSTGGSTGPHLHFEVIENGQPINPSGFDFPDGEAPAKSGGWSYPFALADGKEAPHVSAYVQAMAAAEDGFFPIGANSLWHGGIHFSDETGRALAQGPLQLAERSGVRCIADGEVVAYRINKTYPAVEFRKNASKALYSTGFTLVRHTLVLPQSTRLKAEQADLSQASLDDQATAAQVEAATARRITEDDKKAKKDSGTAVSAAETLVYYSLYMHLLDWRGYRADTKIAPPSFWKGKRYYKVGSRAATDSQTAPPHEEQAHSDDASLQDVDPSTAGLDSLDTFRYGLEPAPGTDPFDLSRLQVPEFPGEPVGSGGEAGDTTPADAAVPVPAPPAVLGKGINIRRGPRGAKLGILAAGTRFRVAEIKTEKGAQWGRIGEIIEGSVLPTVVEEAVDPAATQGWVFLRDMETVFDEPDPLDQVVVLEQPVAVKAGDVIGQVGEYQPFGLARASPSPGMRSMLHLEVFSGGDVPGFIGRCRAYAATLPEDERTHLVLEQGVTLVTPTQADLKLAVGEVIGPAKSSPGGAWIKVSRYQLKVVDKSTLTGYDAKTNRYKDGSIFTGWYVNAANERTQDAGKRNVYTRREVHAPTGQECWVEPASVPVQAPGSPLTVEVPAWSAFPLQLANAKSPPSTQQRVMARAELDARVEKLTAVDAEGKRWWRVEAHRETVGWVREKDHPKTRWESPWAWPGFEFVEEGGLRPLDLFAWQVYQRGRSMMGERADHKMRADKVRNSSLHRKVYELLDTDGDGNLTPAELKAAQKSPMLARHLQHLIARYESEWGGGMEKWTELDRMMLRAQGAEWSGEKVRIEQLQWWDAAKGVKDFPAGLEVYHFHPIGLLSNFMGARKRSCCQITVELLDKVLGKSGPYFDGGPKAVHQAEFARIAPNVHEMDKQKFVDLLNAGLDKFGITGCYHRAHFLAQCFHESDHFRTTIEYSSGEYLDPGRHADAEKMGNTQVGDGPKYKGKGLIQLTWKNNYQRFSDYIGHDFVSDPMAVATDMKNSVEASCWYWRFNGTVHKKHDAKGDINKLIDAEPNNVTLVTLAVNGGDNGLAGRKTLFNAVKKEWGLE
;
A
#
# COMPACT_ATOMS: atom_id res chain seq x y z
N MET A 1 -11.61 -17.25 15.50
CA MET A 1 -11.85 -17.75 16.87
C MET A 1 -11.20 -16.77 17.83
N ALA A 2 -11.99 -15.83 18.33
CA ALA A 2 -11.54 -14.68 19.09
C ALA A 2 -12.37 -14.55 20.37
N THR A 3 -11.79 -14.93 21.51
CA THR A 3 -12.35 -14.67 22.83
C THR A 3 -12.61 -13.17 23.01
N TYR A 4 -13.76 -12.79 23.57
CA TYR A 4 -14.10 -11.37 23.73
C TYR A 4 -13.08 -10.60 24.58
N HIS A 5 -12.55 -9.52 24.01
CA HIS A 5 -11.71 -8.54 24.69
C HIS A 5 -12.35 -7.15 24.54
N PRO A 6 -12.70 -6.44 25.63
CA PRO A 6 -13.51 -5.20 25.54
C PRO A 6 -12.78 -4.00 24.91
N GLY A 7 -11.44 -3.99 24.94
CA GLY A 7 -10.58 -2.98 24.30
C GLY A 7 -9.18 -2.94 24.94
N PRO A 8 -8.12 -2.44 24.26
CA PRO A 8 -6.77 -2.34 24.83
C PRO A 8 -6.66 -1.48 26.10
N GLU A 9 -7.64 -0.59 26.33
CA GLU A 9 -7.76 0.26 27.51
C GLU A 9 -8.30 -0.47 28.77
N TYR A 10 -8.64 -1.76 28.64
CA TYR A 10 -9.09 -2.62 29.74
C TYR A 10 -8.02 -3.58 30.21
N GLN A 11 -7.89 -3.74 31.53
CA GLN A 11 -7.02 -4.73 32.17
C GLN A 11 -7.85 -5.75 32.93
N LYS A 12 -7.69 -7.05 32.64
CA LYS A 12 -8.42 -8.10 33.35
C LYS A 12 -8.02 -8.13 34.83
N SER A 13 -8.96 -7.89 35.73
CA SER A 13 -8.74 -7.79 37.17
C SER A 13 -9.25 -8.99 37.95
N SER A 14 -10.27 -9.69 37.45
CA SER A 14 -10.75 -10.97 37.99
C SER A 14 -11.25 -11.86 36.86
N SER A 15 -11.11 -13.17 37.01
CA SER A 15 -11.70 -14.14 36.08
C SER A 15 -12.99 -14.75 36.62
N PHE A 16 -13.74 -15.41 35.75
CA PHE A 16 -14.84 -16.32 36.07
C PHE A 16 -14.40 -17.46 37.02
N GLY A 17 -15.31 -17.93 37.88
CA GLY A 17 -15.08 -19.09 38.76
C GLY A 17 -15.14 -18.79 40.27
N ARG A 18 -14.62 -19.69 41.12
CA ARG A 18 -14.61 -19.49 42.58
C ARG A 18 -13.62 -18.39 42.98
N ARG A 19 -14.11 -17.33 43.63
CA ARG A 19 -13.28 -16.27 44.24
C ARG A 19 -13.71 -15.95 45.67
N VAL A 20 -12.81 -15.39 46.46
CA VAL A 20 -13.20 -14.73 47.73
C VAL A 20 -13.82 -13.38 47.37
N HIS A 21 -15.08 -13.17 47.72
CA HIS A 21 -15.80 -11.94 47.39
C HIS A 21 -15.13 -10.73 48.06
N PRO A 22 -14.79 -9.64 47.32
CA PRO A 22 -13.98 -8.55 47.86
C PRO A 22 -14.67 -7.84 49.05
N ILE A 23 -16.01 -7.69 48.98
CA ILE A 23 -16.85 -7.08 50.02
C ILE A 23 -17.16 -8.06 51.17
N THR A 24 -17.75 -9.24 50.92
CA THR A 24 -18.25 -10.14 51.97
C THR A 24 -17.23 -11.16 52.51
N LYS A 25 -16.02 -11.20 51.95
CA LYS A 25 -14.88 -12.08 52.34
C LYS A 25 -15.16 -13.58 52.37
N LYS A 26 -16.29 -14.05 51.81
CA LYS A 26 -16.62 -15.48 51.66
C LYS A 26 -16.28 -15.99 50.26
N ALA A 27 -16.00 -17.28 50.11
CA ALA A 27 -15.81 -17.91 48.81
C ALA A 27 -17.15 -18.02 48.07
N THR A 28 -17.29 -17.33 46.94
CA THR A 28 -18.50 -17.29 46.11
C THR A 28 -18.15 -17.55 44.64
N GLY A 29 -19.10 -18.06 43.87
CA GLY A 29 -18.96 -18.13 42.41
C GLY A 29 -18.99 -16.72 41.80
N HIS A 30 -18.15 -16.49 40.80
CA HIS A 30 -18.10 -15.28 39.99
C HIS A 30 -18.61 -15.61 38.58
N GLY A 31 -19.73 -15.00 38.18
CA GLY A 31 -20.46 -15.33 36.95
C GLY A 31 -19.86 -14.76 35.66
N GLY A 32 -18.78 -13.98 35.74
CA GLY A 32 -18.17 -13.33 34.59
C GLY A 32 -16.69 -13.00 34.77
N ASP A 33 -16.16 -12.21 33.85
CA ASP A 33 -14.82 -11.64 33.91
C ASP A 33 -14.90 -10.13 34.27
N ASP A 34 -14.05 -9.68 35.19
CA ASP A 34 -13.92 -8.26 35.54
C ASP A 34 -12.76 -7.62 34.78
N TRP A 35 -13.05 -6.49 34.13
CA TRP A 35 -12.13 -5.74 33.29
C TRP A 35 -12.03 -4.30 33.79
N ARG A 36 -10.95 -3.98 34.52
CA ARG A 36 -10.68 -2.66 35.07
C ARG A 36 -10.34 -1.67 33.95
N ALA A 37 -11.00 -0.53 33.94
CA ALA A 37 -10.74 0.59 33.04
C ALA A 37 -11.14 1.91 33.71
N PRO A 38 -10.65 3.08 33.25
CA PRO A 38 -11.11 4.38 33.74
C PRO A 38 -12.63 4.57 33.64
N ASN A 39 -13.17 5.47 34.47
CA ASN A 39 -14.55 5.96 34.27
C ASN A 39 -14.70 6.57 32.87
N ASN A 40 -15.90 6.47 32.29
CA ASN A 40 -16.25 6.89 30.93
C ASN A 40 -15.64 6.07 29.77
N THR A 41 -14.80 5.06 30.02
CA THR A 41 -14.33 4.16 28.94
C THR A 41 -15.51 3.50 28.21
N PRO A 42 -15.59 3.52 26.86
CA PRO A 42 -16.69 2.92 26.10
C PRO A 42 -16.82 1.41 26.32
N ILE A 43 -18.03 0.94 26.63
CA ILE A 43 -18.38 -0.49 26.65
C ILE A 43 -19.00 -0.83 25.30
N ARG A 44 -18.55 -1.92 24.67
CA ARG A 44 -18.95 -2.36 23.32
C ARG A 44 -19.63 -3.72 23.34
N ALA A 45 -20.58 -3.95 22.44
CA ALA A 45 -21.23 -5.25 22.29
C ALA A 45 -20.25 -6.32 21.76
N ALA A 46 -20.25 -7.50 22.39
CA ALA A 46 -19.42 -8.64 22.00
C ALA A 46 -19.82 -9.26 20.65
N TYR A 47 -21.12 -9.19 20.32
CA TYR A 47 -21.72 -9.74 19.10
C TYR A 47 -23.02 -9.01 18.75
N ASP A 48 -23.55 -9.24 17.54
CA ASP A 48 -24.85 -8.73 17.09
C ASP A 48 -25.98 -9.28 17.96
N GLY A 49 -26.96 -8.46 18.33
CA GLY A 49 -28.03 -8.89 19.23
C GLY A 49 -29.15 -7.88 19.47
N VAL A 50 -29.99 -8.15 20.47
CA VAL A 50 -31.15 -7.34 20.86
C VAL A 50 -31.12 -7.06 22.36
N VAL A 51 -31.37 -5.81 22.77
CA VAL A 51 -31.44 -5.42 24.19
C VAL A 51 -32.66 -6.07 24.87
N LYS A 52 -32.44 -6.94 25.86
CA LYS A 52 -33.51 -7.62 26.64
C LYS A 52 -33.82 -6.94 27.97
N ASP A 53 -32.82 -6.36 28.61
CA ASP A 53 -32.93 -5.59 29.85
C ASP A 53 -31.80 -4.54 29.90
N ASN A 54 -32.05 -3.41 30.55
CA ASN A 54 -31.10 -2.31 30.70
C ASN A 54 -31.31 -1.51 32.01
N ARG A 55 -31.93 -2.12 33.03
CA ARG A 55 -32.30 -1.43 34.27
C ARG A 55 -31.13 -1.30 35.27
N PHE A 56 -31.36 -0.52 36.32
CA PHE A 56 -30.51 -0.53 37.50
C PHE A 56 -30.90 -1.69 38.44
N GLN A 57 -29.92 -2.36 39.05
CA GLN A 57 -30.17 -3.37 40.09
C GLN A 57 -29.12 -3.32 41.22
N TYR A 58 -29.59 -3.20 42.46
CA TYR A 58 -28.78 -3.24 43.67
C TYR A 58 -29.59 -3.74 44.87
N ASN A 59 -29.00 -4.59 45.70
CA ASN A 59 -29.56 -5.04 46.97
C ASN A 59 -28.76 -4.45 48.14
N ALA A 60 -29.38 -3.50 48.85
CA ALA A 60 -28.77 -2.81 49.97
C ALA A 60 -28.48 -3.71 51.19
N ALA A 61 -29.22 -4.81 51.37
CA ALA A 61 -29.05 -5.71 52.52
C ALA A 61 -27.83 -6.66 52.37
N SER A 62 -27.44 -6.99 51.13
CA SER A 62 -26.28 -7.83 50.83
C SER A 62 -25.07 -7.07 50.29
N GLY A 63 -25.25 -5.80 49.88
CA GLY A 63 -24.21 -5.01 49.20
C GLY A 63 -23.87 -5.51 47.79
N THR A 64 -24.77 -6.26 47.15
CA THR A 64 -24.54 -6.91 45.85
C THR A 64 -25.53 -6.45 44.79
N GLY A 65 -25.14 -6.50 43.52
CA GLY A 65 -25.99 -6.20 42.36
C GLY A 65 -25.23 -5.56 41.22
N TRP A 66 -25.75 -5.69 39.99
CA TRP A 66 -25.07 -5.28 38.76
C TRP A 66 -24.97 -3.76 38.52
N GLY A 67 -25.62 -2.94 39.36
CA GLY A 67 -25.69 -1.49 39.14
C GLY A 67 -26.49 -1.16 37.89
N ASN A 68 -26.06 -0.16 37.13
CA ASN A 68 -26.53 0.00 35.75
C ASN A 68 -25.91 -1.11 34.89
N PHE A 69 -26.75 -1.89 34.22
CA PHE A 69 -26.29 -2.91 33.29
C PHE A 69 -27.06 -2.87 31.97
N ILE A 70 -26.55 -3.57 30.96
CA ILE A 70 -27.32 -3.98 29.78
C ILE A 70 -27.18 -5.49 29.58
N LEU A 71 -28.27 -6.12 29.14
CA LEU A 71 -28.34 -7.53 28.78
C LEU A 71 -28.74 -7.63 27.32
N LEU A 72 -27.85 -8.20 26.51
CA LEU A 72 -28.08 -8.47 25.09
C LEU A 72 -28.43 -9.93 24.88
N GLU A 73 -29.32 -10.20 23.94
CA GLU A 73 -29.59 -11.54 23.41
C GLU A 73 -29.05 -11.65 22.00
N HIS A 74 -28.35 -12.75 21.75
CA HIS A 74 -27.69 -13.08 20.50
C HIS A 74 -28.27 -14.38 19.96
N ASP A 75 -28.39 -14.47 18.65
CA ASP A 75 -28.51 -15.74 17.94
C ASP A 75 -27.11 -16.10 17.44
N ILE A 76 -26.56 -17.19 17.97
CA ILE A 76 -25.22 -17.69 17.67
C ILE A 76 -25.38 -19.16 17.27
N ASP A 77 -25.15 -19.45 15.99
CA ASP A 77 -25.29 -20.78 15.40
C ASP A 77 -26.65 -21.45 15.69
N GLY A 78 -27.73 -20.66 15.68
CA GLY A 78 -29.10 -21.12 15.97
C GLY A 78 -29.41 -21.29 17.46
N LYS A 79 -28.51 -20.85 18.35
CA LYS A 79 -28.69 -20.88 19.80
C LYS A 79 -28.85 -19.48 20.37
N THR A 80 -29.75 -19.35 21.33
CA THR A 80 -29.92 -18.14 22.12
C THR A 80 -28.84 -18.04 23.20
N VAL A 81 -27.96 -17.05 23.06
CA VAL A 81 -26.88 -16.74 24.03
C VAL A 81 -27.11 -15.32 24.56
N LEU A 82 -26.97 -15.10 25.86
CA LEU A 82 -27.07 -13.76 26.44
C LEU A 82 -25.69 -13.24 26.87
N THR A 83 -25.43 -11.95 26.69
CA THR A 83 -24.27 -11.28 27.30
C THR A 83 -24.70 -10.14 28.21
N ARG A 84 -24.08 -10.03 29.39
CA ARG A 84 -24.35 -9.00 30.39
C ARG A 84 -23.13 -8.11 30.56
N TYR A 85 -23.35 -6.79 30.60
CA TYR A 85 -22.32 -5.77 30.82
C TYR A 85 -22.80 -4.90 31.98
N ALA A 86 -22.10 -4.94 33.10
CA ALA A 86 -22.56 -4.36 34.37
C ALA A 86 -21.61 -3.25 34.89
N HIS A 87 -22.05 -2.60 35.97
CA HIS A 87 -21.38 -1.49 36.68
C HIS A 87 -21.21 -0.20 35.85
N MET A 88 -22.07 0.03 34.84
CA MET A 88 -22.01 1.22 34.00
C MET A 88 -22.18 2.52 34.81
N ILE A 89 -21.56 3.62 34.35
CA ILE A 89 -21.66 4.93 35.03
C ILE A 89 -23.09 5.48 34.99
N GLU A 90 -23.74 5.30 33.84
CA GLU A 90 -25.11 5.72 33.55
C GLU A 90 -25.88 4.53 32.96
N ARG A 91 -27.21 4.62 32.94
CA ARG A 91 -28.06 3.63 32.26
C ARG A 91 -27.79 3.69 30.75
N SER A 92 -27.74 2.54 30.07
CA SER A 92 -27.59 2.52 28.62
C SER A 92 -28.70 3.35 27.93
N PRO A 93 -28.38 4.20 26.94
CA PRO A 93 -29.38 4.95 26.18
C PRO A 93 -30.20 4.06 25.23
N LEU A 94 -29.80 2.79 25.04
CA LEU A 94 -30.46 1.85 24.16
C LEU A 94 -31.66 1.21 24.87
N ALA A 95 -32.86 1.35 24.29
CA ALA A 95 -34.09 0.82 24.85
C ALA A 95 -34.19 -0.71 24.71
N LYS A 96 -35.06 -1.33 25.51
CA LYS A 96 -35.40 -2.76 25.34
C LYS A 96 -36.05 -2.97 23.97
N GLY A 97 -35.57 -3.98 23.23
CA GLY A 97 -35.97 -4.27 21.85
C GLY A 97 -35.09 -3.61 20.78
N THR A 98 -34.19 -2.69 21.14
CA THR A 98 -33.22 -2.12 20.20
C THR A 98 -32.26 -3.22 19.71
N LYS A 99 -32.10 -3.33 18.39
CA LYS A 99 -31.04 -4.15 17.76
C LYS A 99 -29.69 -3.44 17.92
N VAL A 100 -28.64 -4.21 18.17
CA VAL A 100 -27.26 -3.72 18.29
C VAL A 100 -26.31 -4.58 17.47
N THR A 101 -25.26 -3.98 16.93
CA THR A 101 -24.20 -4.69 16.18
C THR A 101 -22.93 -4.87 17.02
N ARG A 102 -22.12 -5.87 16.68
CA ARG A 102 -20.81 -6.14 17.27
C ARG A 102 -19.94 -4.88 17.24
N GLY A 103 -19.32 -4.55 18.37
CA GLY A 103 -18.48 -3.35 18.51
C GLY A 103 -19.24 -2.03 18.69
N GLN A 104 -20.57 -1.98 18.53
CA GLN A 104 -21.39 -0.82 18.84
C GLN A 104 -21.22 -0.46 20.33
N GLN A 105 -21.09 0.84 20.61
CA GLN A 105 -21.04 1.32 21.99
C GLN A 105 -22.43 1.20 22.64
N ILE A 106 -22.49 0.44 23.73
CA ILE A 106 -23.72 0.11 24.48
C ILE A 106 -23.78 0.78 25.85
N GLY A 107 -22.67 1.37 26.31
CA GLY A 107 -22.57 2.09 27.58
C GLY A 107 -21.17 2.64 27.84
N LYS A 108 -20.91 3.01 29.08
CA LYS A 108 -19.60 3.48 29.55
C LYS A 108 -19.27 2.88 30.93
N VAL A 109 -18.01 2.57 31.16
CA VAL A 109 -17.48 2.07 32.44
C VAL A 109 -17.75 3.07 33.56
N GLY A 110 -18.21 2.53 34.69
CA GLY A 110 -18.43 3.27 35.93
C GLY A 110 -18.18 2.38 37.14
N SER A 111 -18.78 2.76 38.27
CA SER A 111 -18.67 2.02 39.53
C SER A 111 -20.02 2.05 40.27
N THR A 112 -21.07 1.50 39.65
CA THR A 112 -22.43 1.48 40.23
C THR A 112 -22.83 0.08 40.73
N GLY A 113 -23.73 -0.01 41.71
CA GLY A 113 -24.13 -1.29 42.31
C GLY A 113 -23.07 -1.84 43.27
N GLY A 114 -22.89 -3.17 43.31
CA GLY A 114 -21.96 -3.88 44.20
C GLY A 114 -20.49 -3.82 43.76
N SER A 115 -20.02 -2.65 43.30
CA SER A 115 -18.66 -2.44 42.78
C SER A 115 -17.76 -1.70 43.78
N THR A 116 -16.47 -2.07 43.82
CA THR A 116 -15.44 -1.39 44.64
C THR A 116 -14.57 -0.42 43.82
N GLY A 117 -14.87 -0.18 42.54
CA GLY A 117 -14.15 0.77 41.70
C GLY A 117 -14.41 0.59 40.20
N PRO A 118 -13.93 1.50 39.33
CA PRO A 118 -14.24 1.50 37.91
C PRO A 118 -13.82 0.21 37.16
N HIS A 119 -14.80 -0.55 36.66
CA HIS A 119 -14.58 -1.74 35.82
C HIS A 119 -15.85 -2.12 35.05
N LEU A 120 -15.67 -2.87 33.95
CA LEU A 120 -16.71 -3.64 33.30
C LEU A 120 -16.75 -5.05 33.91
N HIS A 121 -17.91 -5.47 34.40
CA HIS A 121 -18.18 -6.88 34.69
C HIS A 121 -18.94 -7.48 33.50
N PHE A 122 -18.36 -8.51 32.87
CA PHE A 122 -18.85 -9.14 31.64
C PHE A 122 -19.19 -10.61 31.84
N GLU A 123 -20.44 -11.00 31.63
CA GLU A 123 -20.90 -12.40 31.70
C GLU A 123 -21.38 -12.89 30.33
N VAL A 124 -21.15 -14.17 30.03
CA VAL A 124 -21.80 -14.92 28.95
C VAL A 124 -22.72 -15.95 29.60
N ILE A 125 -23.95 -16.07 29.12
CA ILE A 125 -24.98 -16.93 29.69
C ILE A 125 -25.58 -17.78 28.56
N GLU A 126 -25.36 -19.09 28.62
CA GLU A 126 -25.97 -20.09 27.73
C GLU A 126 -26.90 -20.97 28.58
N ASN A 127 -28.08 -21.35 28.05
CA ASN A 127 -29.07 -22.19 28.76
C ASN A 127 -29.45 -21.70 30.18
N GLY A 128 -29.39 -20.39 30.40
CA GLY A 128 -29.72 -19.75 31.69
C GLY A 128 -28.62 -19.84 32.77
N GLN A 129 -27.45 -20.39 32.46
CA GLN A 129 -26.31 -20.47 33.38
C GLN A 129 -25.13 -19.59 32.89
N PRO A 130 -24.48 -18.82 33.76
CA PRO A 130 -23.24 -18.12 33.40
C PRO A 130 -22.11 -19.12 33.12
N ILE A 131 -21.42 -18.92 32.00
CA ILE A 131 -20.28 -19.73 31.54
C ILE A 131 -19.02 -18.85 31.44
N ASN A 132 -17.84 -19.48 31.38
CA ASN A 132 -16.55 -18.78 31.36
C ASN A 132 -16.41 -17.91 30.09
N PRO A 133 -16.42 -16.57 30.19
CA PRO A 133 -16.35 -15.70 29.00
C PRO A 133 -15.04 -15.84 28.23
N SER A 134 -13.94 -16.13 28.93
CA SER A 134 -12.62 -16.37 28.33
C SER A 134 -12.50 -17.72 27.61
N GLY A 135 -13.50 -18.59 27.72
CA GLY A 135 -13.59 -19.87 27.00
C GLY A 135 -14.74 -19.94 25.99
N PHE A 136 -15.52 -18.86 25.85
CA PHE A 136 -16.61 -18.79 24.89
C PHE A 136 -16.10 -18.14 23.60
N ASP A 137 -16.18 -18.88 22.49
CA ASP A 137 -15.83 -18.36 21.17
C ASP A 137 -17.06 -17.65 20.59
N PHE A 138 -16.96 -16.33 20.44
CA PHE A 138 -17.91 -15.60 19.61
C PHE A 138 -17.50 -15.82 18.16
N PRO A 139 -18.42 -16.22 17.25
CA PRO A 139 -18.08 -16.33 15.84
C PRO A 139 -17.43 -15.05 15.34
N ASP A 140 -16.54 -15.18 14.37
CA ASP A 140 -16.01 -14.03 13.64
C ASP A 140 -17.09 -13.54 12.67
N GLY A 141 -18.12 -12.91 13.22
CA GLY A 141 -19.14 -12.20 12.46
C GLY A 141 -18.42 -11.21 11.54
N GLU A 142 -18.61 -11.39 10.23
CA GLU A 142 -17.94 -10.64 9.17
C GLU A 142 -18.00 -9.14 9.48
N ALA A 143 -16.89 -8.58 9.95
CA ALA A 143 -16.66 -7.16 9.81
C ALA A 143 -16.42 -6.97 8.30
N PRO A 144 -17.35 -6.36 7.53
CA PRO A 144 -17.13 -6.17 6.11
C PRO A 144 -15.80 -5.46 5.94
N ALA A 145 -14.94 -6.00 5.07
CA ALA A 145 -13.66 -5.38 4.74
C ALA A 145 -13.94 -3.95 4.30
N LYS A 146 -13.68 -2.98 5.19
CA LYS A 146 -13.70 -1.56 4.82
C LYS A 146 -12.71 -1.40 3.67
N SER A 147 -13.02 -0.56 2.71
CA SER A 147 -12.14 -0.26 1.56
C SER A 147 -10.83 0.40 2.01
N GLY A 148 -9.92 -0.41 2.53
CA GLY A 148 -8.50 -0.15 2.66
C GLY A 148 -7.79 -0.75 1.45
N GLY A 149 -6.60 -0.24 1.14
CA GLY A 149 -5.75 -0.80 0.08
C GLY A 149 -6.29 -0.64 -1.34
N TRP A 150 -5.49 -0.01 -2.20
CA TRP A 150 -5.60 -0.17 -3.65
C TRP A 150 -4.18 -0.33 -4.21
N SER A 151 -4.01 -1.27 -5.14
CA SER A 151 -2.74 -1.67 -5.74
C SER A 151 -2.92 -2.00 -7.22
N TYR A 152 -1.90 -1.76 -8.03
CA TYR A 152 -1.83 -2.28 -9.39
C TYR A 152 -1.49 -3.79 -9.38
N PRO A 153 -1.97 -4.56 -10.38
CA PRO A 153 -1.81 -6.03 -10.40
C PRO A 153 -0.36 -6.53 -10.57
N PHE A 154 0.57 -5.65 -10.93
CA PHE A 154 2.01 -5.92 -11.07
C PHE A 154 2.82 -4.80 -10.41
N ALA A 155 4.08 -5.07 -10.05
CA ALA A 155 5.01 -4.02 -9.62
C ALA A 155 5.74 -3.39 -10.83
N LEU A 156 6.43 -2.26 -10.61
CA LEU A 156 7.48 -1.80 -11.53
C LEU A 156 8.76 -2.64 -11.36
N ALA A 157 9.72 -2.50 -12.29
CA ALA A 157 10.96 -3.28 -12.29
C ALA A 157 11.83 -3.13 -11.03
N ASP A 158 11.69 -2.05 -10.27
CA ASP A 158 12.37 -1.83 -8.99
C ASP A 158 11.61 -2.41 -7.79
N GLY A 159 10.56 -3.20 -8.04
CA GLY A 159 9.67 -3.79 -7.05
C GLY A 159 8.66 -2.81 -6.43
N LYS A 160 8.65 -1.53 -6.83
CA LYS A 160 7.79 -0.52 -6.23
C LYS A 160 6.43 -0.42 -6.93
N GLU A 161 5.49 0.20 -6.22
CA GLU A 161 4.21 0.63 -6.76
C GLU A 161 4.41 1.76 -7.76
N ALA A 162 3.70 1.73 -8.91
CA ALA A 162 3.76 2.87 -9.82
C ALA A 162 3.15 4.12 -9.16
N PRO A 163 3.81 5.29 -9.24
CA PRO A 163 3.33 6.49 -8.57
C PRO A 163 2.03 7.03 -9.18
N HIS A 164 1.81 6.79 -10.48
CA HIS A 164 0.66 7.26 -11.24
C HIS A 164 0.19 6.23 -12.27
N VAL A 165 -1.10 6.28 -12.60
CA VAL A 165 -1.75 5.40 -13.59
C VAL A 165 -1.15 5.49 -15.00
N SER A 166 -0.48 6.59 -15.34
CA SER A 166 0.10 6.82 -16.67
C SER A 166 1.05 5.70 -17.12
N ALA A 167 1.78 5.06 -16.19
CA ALA A 167 2.61 3.90 -16.50
C ALA A 167 1.78 2.72 -17.04
N TYR A 168 0.61 2.45 -16.45
CA TYR A 168 -0.31 1.40 -16.91
C TYR A 168 -1.05 1.77 -18.19
N VAL A 169 -1.46 3.04 -18.35
CA VAL A 169 -2.08 3.49 -19.61
C VAL A 169 -1.09 3.36 -20.77
N GLN A 170 0.17 3.77 -20.58
CA GLN A 170 1.24 3.59 -21.57
C GLN A 170 1.56 2.11 -21.81
N ALA A 171 1.54 1.27 -20.78
CA ALA A 171 1.76 -0.16 -20.94
C ALA A 171 0.63 -0.87 -21.69
N MET A 172 -0.64 -0.49 -21.46
CA MET A 172 -1.79 -1.02 -22.21
C MET A 172 -1.75 -0.64 -23.70
N ALA A 173 -1.09 0.48 -24.07
CA ALA A 173 -0.83 0.82 -25.46
C ALA A 173 0.14 -0.16 -26.18
N ALA A 174 0.86 -1.01 -25.43
CA ALA A 174 1.66 -2.09 -25.97
C ALA A 174 0.88 -3.40 -26.19
N ALA A 175 -0.31 -3.56 -25.60
CA ALA A 175 -1.13 -4.78 -25.67
C ALA A 175 -1.48 -5.18 -27.12
N GLU A 176 -1.65 -6.48 -27.36
CA GLU A 176 -1.97 -7.04 -28.69
C GLU A 176 -3.43 -7.47 -28.83
N ASP A 177 -4.02 -7.96 -27.74
CA ASP A 177 -5.40 -8.45 -27.65
C ASP A 177 -5.99 -8.12 -26.25
N GLY A 178 -7.23 -8.55 -25.99
CA GLY A 178 -7.87 -8.40 -24.68
C GLY A 178 -8.17 -6.97 -24.27
N PHE A 179 -8.87 -6.23 -25.12
CA PHE A 179 -9.27 -4.85 -24.85
C PHE A 179 -10.67 -4.80 -24.22
N PHE A 180 -10.84 -3.99 -23.19
CA PHE A 180 -12.16 -3.67 -22.62
C PHE A 180 -12.83 -2.52 -23.40
N PRO A 181 -14.15 -2.54 -23.66
CA PRO A 181 -15.12 -3.63 -23.41
C PRO A 181 -15.35 -4.54 -24.64
N ILE A 182 -14.51 -4.44 -25.68
CA ILE A 182 -14.66 -5.15 -26.96
C ILE A 182 -13.32 -5.76 -27.37
N GLY A 183 -13.29 -7.08 -27.56
CA GLY A 183 -12.12 -7.81 -28.00
C GLY A 183 -11.78 -7.60 -29.49
N ALA A 184 -10.57 -8.02 -29.86
CA ALA A 184 -10.05 -8.03 -31.24
C ALA A 184 -10.92 -8.79 -32.27
N ASN A 185 -11.84 -9.62 -31.79
CA ASN A 185 -12.82 -10.39 -32.56
C ASN A 185 -14.17 -9.68 -32.73
N SER A 186 -14.31 -8.44 -32.24
CA SER A 186 -15.57 -7.67 -32.17
C SER A 186 -16.64 -8.28 -31.23
N LEU A 187 -16.27 -9.21 -30.35
CA LEU A 187 -17.13 -9.68 -29.26
C LEU A 187 -16.93 -8.84 -28.00
N TRP A 188 -17.89 -8.88 -27.08
CA TRP A 188 -17.73 -8.27 -25.75
C TRP A 188 -16.56 -8.89 -24.98
N HIS A 189 -15.95 -8.13 -24.09
CA HIS A 189 -14.85 -8.61 -23.26
C HIS A 189 -14.83 -7.90 -21.90
N GLY A 190 -15.09 -8.67 -20.83
CA GLY A 190 -15.26 -8.16 -19.46
C GLY A 190 -14.00 -7.59 -18.84
N GLY A 191 -12.84 -8.12 -19.24
CA GLY A 191 -11.55 -7.79 -18.65
C GLY A 191 -10.54 -7.14 -19.60
N ILE A 192 -9.30 -7.08 -19.13
CA ILE A 192 -8.12 -6.62 -19.86
C ILE A 192 -7.01 -7.66 -19.80
N HIS A 193 -6.18 -7.73 -20.83
CA HIS A 193 -5.01 -8.60 -20.85
C HIS A 193 -3.70 -7.88 -20.50
N PHE A 194 -2.83 -8.58 -19.78
CA PHE A 194 -1.42 -8.24 -19.62
C PHE A 194 -0.57 -9.35 -20.23
N SER A 195 0.32 -9.00 -21.16
CA SER A 195 1.15 -9.93 -21.92
C SER A 195 2.65 -9.64 -21.74
N ASP A 196 3.47 -10.46 -22.39
CA ASP A 196 4.87 -10.19 -22.67
C ASP A 196 5.12 -8.97 -23.61
N GLU A 197 4.23 -7.97 -23.64
CA GLU A 197 4.43 -6.68 -24.30
C GLU A 197 4.11 -5.55 -23.31
N THR A 198 2.99 -5.66 -22.59
CA THR A 198 2.61 -4.69 -21.54
C THR A 198 3.63 -4.71 -20.39
N GLY A 199 4.14 -5.88 -20.00
CA GLY A 199 5.23 -5.95 -19.02
C GLY A 199 6.56 -5.36 -19.51
N ARG A 200 6.83 -5.30 -20.84
CA ARG A 200 8.03 -4.70 -21.45
C ARG A 200 7.99 -3.19 -21.26
N ALA A 201 6.80 -2.62 -21.45
CA ALA A 201 6.52 -1.22 -21.20
C ALA A 201 6.57 -0.86 -19.70
N LEU A 202 6.12 -1.75 -18.80
CA LEU A 202 6.25 -1.55 -17.34
C LEU A 202 7.71 -1.69 -16.84
N ALA A 203 8.53 -2.53 -17.47
CA ALA A 203 9.89 -2.84 -17.04
C ALA A 203 11.01 -2.04 -17.74
N GLN A 204 10.71 -1.36 -18.85
CA GLN A 204 11.69 -0.66 -19.71
C GLN A 204 12.83 -1.57 -20.24
N GLY A 205 12.55 -2.87 -20.41
CA GLY A 205 13.49 -3.87 -20.92
C GLY A 205 12.83 -5.24 -21.21
N PRO A 206 13.53 -6.21 -21.81
CA PRO A 206 12.99 -7.54 -22.10
C PRO A 206 13.09 -8.53 -20.92
N LEU A 207 12.18 -9.48 -20.68
CA LEU A 207 10.80 -9.21 -20.23
C LEU A 207 10.24 -10.29 -19.26
N GLN A 208 9.64 -11.38 -19.77
CA GLN A 208 8.90 -12.44 -19.05
C GLN A 208 8.09 -11.94 -17.83
N LEU A 209 7.09 -11.09 -18.08
CA LEU A 209 6.37 -10.20 -17.15
C LEU A 209 7.15 -9.81 -15.86
N ALA A 210 8.40 -9.35 -16.04
CA ALA A 210 9.35 -8.94 -15.01
C ALA A 210 9.61 -10.01 -13.92
N GLU A 211 9.87 -11.24 -14.36
CA GLU A 211 10.45 -12.36 -13.60
C GLU A 211 9.92 -12.54 -12.16
N ARG A 212 8.60 -12.73 -12.06
CA ARG A 212 7.90 -13.44 -10.95
C ARG A 212 7.62 -12.64 -9.67
N SER A 213 7.43 -11.32 -9.79
CA SER A 213 6.87 -10.47 -8.70
C SER A 213 5.49 -10.90 -8.16
N GLY A 214 4.79 -11.79 -8.88
CA GLY A 214 3.46 -12.27 -8.55
C GLY A 214 2.35 -11.40 -9.15
N VAL A 215 1.22 -12.04 -9.45
CA VAL A 215 -0.04 -11.34 -9.73
C VAL A 215 -0.59 -10.87 -8.39
N ARG A 216 -0.83 -9.56 -8.25
CA ARG A 216 -1.20 -8.93 -6.97
C ARG A 216 -2.67 -8.56 -6.92
N CYS A 217 -3.28 -8.69 -5.75
CA CYS A 217 -4.67 -8.30 -5.51
C CYS A 217 -4.83 -6.78 -5.65
N ILE A 218 -5.86 -6.34 -6.38
CA ILE A 218 -6.05 -4.91 -6.71
C ILE A 218 -6.61 -4.07 -5.55
N ALA A 219 -7.30 -4.70 -4.61
CA ALA A 219 -7.94 -4.05 -3.47
C ALA A 219 -7.99 -5.01 -2.27
N ASP A 220 -8.20 -4.52 -1.05
CA ASP A 220 -8.53 -5.41 0.07
C ASP A 220 -9.82 -6.19 -0.24
N GLY A 221 -9.87 -7.46 0.17
CA GLY A 221 -10.99 -8.35 -0.10
C GLY A 221 -10.76 -9.73 0.48
N GLU A 222 -11.46 -10.71 -0.06
CA GLU A 222 -11.43 -12.10 0.38
C GLU A 222 -11.42 -13.03 -0.83
N VAL A 223 -10.46 -13.96 -0.90
CA VAL A 223 -10.51 -15.03 -1.90
C VAL A 223 -11.69 -15.93 -1.57
N VAL A 224 -12.60 -16.08 -2.52
CA VAL A 224 -13.83 -16.89 -2.39
C VAL A 224 -13.80 -18.17 -3.22
N ALA A 225 -13.08 -18.16 -4.34
CA ALA A 225 -12.88 -19.34 -5.17
C ALA A 225 -11.55 -19.31 -5.92
N TYR A 226 -11.05 -20.47 -6.31
CA TYR A 226 -9.88 -20.59 -7.19
C TYR A 226 -9.95 -21.86 -8.04
N ARG A 227 -9.12 -21.95 -9.08
CA ARG A 227 -8.82 -23.19 -9.83
C ARG A 227 -7.32 -23.23 -10.11
N ILE A 228 -6.72 -24.41 -9.95
CA ILE A 228 -5.28 -24.64 -10.22
C ILE A 228 -5.19 -25.76 -11.24
N ASN A 229 -4.45 -25.55 -12.34
CA ASN A 229 -4.20 -26.64 -13.26
C ASN A 229 -3.13 -27.58 -12.73
N LYS A 230 -3.28 -28.90 -12.90
CA LYS A 230 -2.17 -29.84 -12.66
C LYS A 230 -1.04 -29.62 -13.65
N THR A 231 -1.44 -29.54 -14.92
CA THR A 231 -0.66 -29.12 -16.08
C THR A 231 -1.60 -28.37 -17.03
N TYR A 232 -1.13 -27.37 -17.76
CA TYR A 232 -1.99 -26.67 -18.73
C TYR A 232 -2.71 -27.63 -19.69
N PRO A 233 -4.05 -27.54 -19.84
CA PRO A 233 -4.75 -28.22 -20.91
C PRO A 233 -4.26 -27.76 -22.29
N ALA A 234 -4.43 -28.65 -23.26
CA ALA A 234 -4.06 -28.43 -24.65
C ALA A 234 -5.29 -28.61 -25.54
N VAL A 235 -5.54 -27.64 -26.42
CA VAL A 235 -6.55 -27.77 -27.49
C VAL A 235 -5.89 -28.18 -28.80
N GLU A 236 -6.48 -29.15 -29.48
CA GLU A 236 -6.08 -29.60 -30.82
C GLU A 236 -6.96 -28.93 -31.88
N PHE A 237 -6.40 -27.99 -32.63
CA PHE A 237 -7.14 -27.24 -33.66
C PHE A 237 -7.11 -27.90 -35.05
N ARG A 238 -6.15 -28.81 -35.30
CA ARG A 238 -6.03 -29.57 -36.56
C ARG A 238 -5.57 -30.99 -36.25
N LYS A 239 -6.12 -32.00 -36.95
CA LYS A 239 -5.89 -33.44 -36.70
C LYS A 239 -4.42 -33.91 -36.73
N ASN A 240 -3.49 -33.09 -37.23
CA ASN A 240 -2.08 -33.45 -37.42
C ASN A 240 -1.13 -32.51 -36.64
N ALA A 241 -1.18 -32.57 -35.30
CA ALA A 241 -0.11 -32.21 -34.35
C ALA A 241 0.15 -30.76 -33.89
N SER A 242 -0.61 -29.74 -34.29
CA SER A 242 -0.54 -28.40 -33.64
C SER A 242 -1.42 -28.35 -32.38
N LYS A 243 -0.79 -28.17 -31.21
CA LYS A 243 -1.48 -27.96 -29.92
C LYS A 243 -1.27 -26.53 -29.43
N ALA A 244 -2.32 -25.92 -28.87
CA ALA A 244 -2.19 -24.68 -28.12
C ALA A 244 -2.39 -24.94 -26.63
N LEU A 245 -1.42 -24.52 -25.81
CA LEU A 245 -1.51 -24.57 -24.35
C LEU A 245 -2.27 -23.35 -23.84
N TYR A 246 -3.11 -23.57 -22.83
CA TYR A 246 -3.82 -22.49 -22.14
C TYR A 246 -4.05 -22.88 -20.69
N SER A 247 -3.99 -21.88 -19.80
CA SER A 247 -4.38 -22.04 -18.41
C SER A 247 -5.87 -21.79 -18.24
N THR A 248 -6.55 -22.68 -17.52
CA THR A 248 -7.89 -22.43 -16.97
C THR A 248 -7.82 -21.98 -15.51
N GLY A 249 -6.64 -22.00 -14.90
CA GLY A 249 -6.39 -21.58 -13.51
C GLY A 249 -6.75 -20.12 -13.28
N PHE A 250 -7.42 -19.86 -12.15
CA PHE A 250 -7.85 -18.52 -11.74
C PHE A 250 -7.91 -18.37 -10.22
N THR A 251 -7.95 -17.13 -9.76
CA THR A 251 -8.38 -16.76 -8.40
C THR A 251 -9.49 -15.73 -8.51
N LEU A 252 -10.54 -15.88 -7.70
CA LEU A 252 -11.69 -14.98 -7.61
C LEU A 252 -11.71 -14.34 -6.21
N VAL A 253 -11.67 -13.01 -6.17
CA VAL A 253 -11.66 -12.22 -4.94
C VAL A 253 -12.94 -11.42 -4.84
N ARG A 254 -13.65 -11.54 -3.71
CA ARG A 254 -14.78 -10.70 -3.32
C ARG A 254 -14.26 -9.45 -2.63
N HIS A 255 -14.76 -8.29 -3.01
CA HIS A 255 -14.41 -6.99 -2.45
C HIS A 255 -15.65 -6.24 -1.98
N THR A 256 -15.42 -5.28 -1.08
CA THR A 256 -16.48 -4.50 -0.46
C THR A 256 -16.10 -3.03 -0.51
N LEU A 257 -16.76 -2.25 -1.39
CA LEU A 257 -16.60 -0.80 -1.44
C LEU A 257 -17.67 -0.16 -0.56
N VAL A 258 -17.24 0.46 0.54
CA VAL A 258 -18.13 1.08 1.53
C VAL A 258 -18.11 2.59 1.33
N LEU A 259 -19.29 3.19 1.14
CA LEU A 259 -19.48 4.63 1.10
C LEU A 259 -19.06 5.23 2.45
N PRO A 260 -18.17 6.24 2.50
CA PRO A 260 -17.74 6.78 3.78
C PRO A 260 -18.88 7.54 4.45
N GLN A 261 -19.11 7.27 5.73
CA GLN A 261 -20.16 7.95 6.48
C GLN A 261 -19.74 9.40 6.79
N SER A 262 -20.37 10.37 6.13
CA SER A 262 -20.23 11.78 6.50
C SER A 262 -20.82 12.01 7.89
N THR A 263 -19.99 12.47 8.83
CA THR A 263 -20.46 12.98 10.13
C THR A 263 -21.42 14.16 9.96
N ARG A 264 -21.28 14.93 8.88
CA ARG A 264 -22.20 16.01 8.51
C ARG A 264 -23.54 15.49 8.02
N LEU A 265 -23.61 14.41 7.24
CA LEU A 265 -24.90 13.78 6.90
C LEU A 265 -25.61 13.25 8.14
N LYS A 266 -24.88 12.70 9.12
CA LYS A 266 -25.48 12.30 10.41
C LYS A 266 -25.96 13.50 11.23
N ALA A 267 -25.26 14.62 11.20
CA ALA A 267 -25.68 15.85 11.86
C ALA A 267 -26.91 16.48 11.18
N GLU A 268 -26.90 16.63 9.86
CA GLU A 268 -28.03 17.16 9.09
C GLU A 268 -29.25 16.21 9.12
N GLN A 269 -29.07 14.88 9.15
CA GLN A 269 -30.17 13.93 9.38
C GLN A 269 -30.68 13.95 10.83
N ALA A 270 -29.81 14.21 11.82
CA ALA A 270 -30.24 14.41 13.20
C ALA A 270 -31.06 15.70 13.33
N ASP A 271 -30.58 16.82 12.77
CA ASP A 271 -31.32 18.10 12.71
C ASP A 271 -32.66 17.93 11.98
N LEU A 272 -32.70 17.25 10.83
CA LEU A 272 -33.94 16.98 10.09
C LEU A 272 -34.90 16.07 10.87
N SER A 273 -34.38 15.15 11.70
CA SER A 273 -35.20 14.32 12.60
C SER A 273 -35.68 15.05 13.85
N GLN A 274 -35.04 16.16 14.25
CA GLN A 274 -35.49 17.04 15.33
C GLN A 274 -36.41 18.17 14.83
N ALA A 275 -36.25 18.62 13.59
CA ALA A 275 -37.07 19.65 12.96
C ALA A 275 -38.49 19.19 12.57
N SER A 276 -38.82 17.90 12.71
CA SER A 276 -40.09 17.32 12.23
C SER A 276 -41.30 17.53 13.16
N LEU A 277 -41.31 18.56 14.02
CA LEU A 277 -42.44 18.84 14.92
C LEU A 277 -43.09 20.22 14.75
N ASP A 278 -42.40 21.26 14.27
CA ASP A 278 -42.94 22.64 14.35
C ASP A 278 -43.16 23.39 13.03
N ASP A 279 -42.61 23.00 11.86
CA ASP A 279 -42.82 23.75 10.60
C ASP A 279 -42.93 22.90 9.32
N GLN A 280 -44.18 22.57 8.93
CA GLN A 280 -44.46 21.78 7.71
C GLN A 280 -44.28 22.56 6.39
N ALA A 281 -44.15 23.90 6.43
CA ALA A 281 -44.02 24.72 5.23
C ALA A 281 -42.63 24.64 4.57
N THR A 282 -41.58 24.47 5.38
CA THR A 282 -40.18 24.56 4.93
C THR A 282 -39.71 23.26 4.27
N ALA A 283 -40.15 22.10 4.77
CA ALA A 283 -39.81 20.79 4.22
C ALA A 283 -40.23 20.65 2.75
N ALA A 284 -41.46 21.08 2.40
CA ALA A 284 -41.98 21.00 1.04
C ALA A 284 -41.19 21.90 0.04
N GLN A 285 -40.65 23.02 0.48
CA GLN A 285 -39.83 23.90 -0.36
C GLN A 285 -38.43 23.31 -0.62
N VAL A 286 -37.85 22.63 0.38
CA VAL A 286 -36.57 21.91 0.24
C VAL A 286 -36.73 20.65 -0.63
N GLU A 287 -37.80 19.85 -0.43
CA GLU A 287 -38.13 18.73 -1.34
C GLU A 287 -38.34 19.20 -2.78
N ALA A 288 -39.06 20.32 -2.99
CA ALA A 288 -39.27 20.88 -4.32
C ALA A 288 -37.98 21.40 -4.99
N ALA A 289 -37.00 21.87 -4.22
CA ALA A 289 -35.68 22.24 -4.72
C ALA A 289 -34.86 21.00 -5.14
N THR A 290 -34.93 19.92 -4.36
CA THR A 290 -34.25 18.64 -4.66
C THR A 290 -34.90 17.90 -5.83
N ALA A 291 -36.23 17.92 -5.94
CA ALA A 291 -36.97 17.26 -7.02
C ALA A 291 -36.78 17.90 -8.41
N ARG A 292 -36.32 19.16 -8.49
CA ARG A 292 -36.10 19.88 -9.76
C ARG A 292 -34.84 19.47 -10.54
N ARG A 293 -34.06 18.49 -10.07
CA ARG A 293 -32.84 17.98 -10.73
C ARG A 293 -32.89 16.48 -11.06
N ILE A 294 -34.08 15.88 -11.04
CA ILE A 294 -34.32 14.47 -11.31
C ILE A 294 -35.03 14.36 -12.67
N THR A 295 -34.44 13.67 -13.65
CA THR A 295 -35.06 13.47 -14.97
C THR A 295 -36.18 12.42 -14.91
N GLU A 296 -37.00 12.31 -15.95
CA GLU A 296 -38.18 11.42 -15.89
C GLU A 296 -37.84 9.93 -15.79
N ASP A 297 -36.64 9.52 -16.22
CA ASP A 297 -36.16 8.14 -16.13
C ASP A 297 -36.08 7.63 -14.69
N ASP A 298 -35.65 8.47 -13.74
CA ASP A 298 -35.53 8.13 -12.31
C ASP A 298 -36.88 7.83 -11.65
N LYS A 299 -37.99 8.38 -12.17
CA LYS A 299 -39.34 8.10 -11.66
C LYS A 299 -39.76 6.65 -11.93
N LYS A 300 -39.18 6.01 -12.95
CA LYS A 300 -39.47 4.62 -13.31
C LYS A 300 -38.79 3.64 -12.35
N ALA A 301 -37.54 3.91 -11.95
CA ALA A 301 -36.77 3.11 -11.00
C ALA A 301 -37.37 3.08 -9.57
N LYS A 302 -38.12 4.12 -9.19
CA LYS A 302 -38.70 4.26 -7.84
C LYS A 302 -39.89 3.31 -7.57
N LYS A 303 -40.42 2.61 -8.58
CA LYS A 303 -41.61 1.77 -8.43
C LYS A 303 -41.31 0.33 -7.95
N ASP A 304 -40.08 -0.16 -8.17
CA ASP A 304 -39.75 -1.58 -8.02
C ASP A 304 -38.82 -1.91 -6.82
N SER A 305 -38.45 -0.92 -5.99
CA SER A 305 -37.48 -1.09 -4.89
C SER A 305 -38.10 -0.91 -3.50
N GLY A 306 -38.78 -1.96 -3.01
CA GLY A 306 -39.46 -1.97 -1.72
C GLY A 306 -38.93 -2.97 -0.68
N THR A 307 -37.68 -2.87 -0.21
CA THR A 307 -37.22 -3.53 1.05
C THR A 307 -35.87 -3.02 1.60
N ALA A 308 -35.74 -3.06 2.93
CA ALA A 308 -34.52 -3.10 3.76
C ALA A 308 -33.39 -2.04 3.59
N VAL A 309 -33.20 -1.20 4.63
CA VAL A 309 -32.27 -0.05 4.65
C VAL A 309 -30.81 -0.42 5.03
N SER A 310 -30.50 -1.64 5.47
CA SER A 310 -29.15 -2.01 5.96
C SER A 310 -28.13 -2.35 4.86
N ALA A 311 -28.56 -2.60 3.61
CA ALA A 311 -27.66 -2.85 2.48
C ALA A 311 -27.24 -1.55 1.74
N ALA A 312 -27.63 -0.38 2.25
CA ALA A 312 -27.62 0.85 1.46
C ALA A 312 -26.24 1.50 1.23
N GLU A 313 -25.24 1.29 2.09
CA GLU A 313 -23.96 2.03 2.01
C GLU A 313 -22.81 1.26 1.34
N THR A 314 -23.08 0.09 0.75
CA THR A 314 -22.05 -0.84 0.28
C THR A 314 -22.29 -1.28 -1.16
N LEU A 315 -21.19 -1.56 -1.89
CA LEU A 315 -21.16 -2.29 -3.15
C LEU A 315 -20.29 -3.53 -2.98
N VAL A 316 -20.82 -4.71 -3.32
CA VAL A 316 -20.03 -5.96 -3.40
C VAL A 316 -19.63 -6.18 -4.85
N TYR A 317 -18.33 -6.16 -5.11
CA TYR A 317 -17.77 -6.38 -6.44
C TYR A 317 -16.68 -7.44 -6.40
N TYR A 318 -16.36 -8.02 -7.55
CA TYR A 318 -15.42 -9.13 -7.67
C TYR A 318 -14.27 -8.76 -8.60
N SER A 319 -13.08 -9.30 -8.33
CA SER A 319 -11.99 -9.33 -9.30
C SER A 319 -11.59 -10.78 -9.63
N LEU A 320 -11.48 -11.06 -10.93
CA LEU A 320 -11.07 -12.34 -11.48
C LEU A 320 -9.67 -12.21 -12.06
N TYR A 321 -8.74 -13.05 -11.60
CA TYR A 321 -7.38 -13.14 -12.11
C TYR A 321 -7.22 -14.51 -12.77
N MET A 322 -7.13 -14.55 -14.09
CA MET A 322 -7.24 -15.79 -14.86
C MET A 322 -6.07 -15.98 -15.83
N HIS A 323 -5.87 -17.25 -16.22
CA HIS A 323 -4.67 -17.78 -16.88
C HIS A 323 -3.47 -17.79 -15.93
N LEU A 324 -3.65 -18.33 -14.72
CA LEU A 324 -2.58 -18.44 -13.71
C LEU A 324 -1.67 -19.67 -13.93
N LEU A 325 -0.47 -19.63 -13.37
CA LEU A 325 0.55 -20.68 -13.46
C LEU A 325 0.06 -22.05 -12.96
N ASP A 326 0.38 -23.13 -13.69
CA ASP A 326 0.03 -24.50 -13.30
C ASP A 326 0.90 -25.05 -12.15
N TRP A 327 0.43 -26.11 -11.49
CA TRP A 327 1.14 -26.74 -10.38
C TRP A 327 2.53 -27.26 -10.79
N ARG A 328 2.68 -27.73 -12.04
CA ARG A 328 3.97 -28.09 -12.61
C ARG A 328 4.96 -26.91 -12.62
N GLY A 329 4.51 -25.71 -12.95
CA GLY A 329 5.30 -24.48 -12.91
C GLY A 329 5.77 -24.11 -11.51
N TYR A 330 4.90 -24.18 -10.51
CA TYR A 330 5.27 -23.98 -9.09
C TYR A 330 6.27 -25.04 -8.61
N ARG A 331 6.13 -26.31 -9.03
CA ARG A 331 7.10 -27.36 -8.72
C ARG A 331 8.45 -27.20 -9.42
N ALA A 332 8.50 -26.50 -10.55
CA ALA A 332 9.72 -26.29 -11.32
C ALA A 332 10.61 -25.15 -10.76
N ASP A 333 10.04 -24.21 -9.99
CA ASP A 333 10.79 -23.13 -9.34
C ASP A 333 10.41 -22.96 -7.87
N THR A 334 11.24 -23.51 -6.99
CA THR A 334 11.08 -23.44 -5.54
C THR A 334 11.21 -22.03 -4.95
N LYS A 335 11.58 -21.01 -5.74
CA LYS A 335 11.57 -19.60 -5.29
C LYS A 335 10.15 -19.02 -5.25
N ILE A 336 9.21 -19.59 -6.00
CA ILE A 336 7.82 -19.17 -5.99
C ILE A 336 7.08 -19.91 -4.88
N ALA A 337 6.58 -19.17 -3.88
CA ALA A 337 5.67 -19.72 -2.89
C ALA A 337 4.27 -19.95 -3.49
N PRO A 338 3.65 -21.13 -3.30
CA PRO A 338 2.22 -21.34 -3.57
C PRO A 338 1.34 -20.40 -2.71
N PRO A 339 0.25 -19.83 -3.26
CA PRO A 339 -0.70 -19.04 -2.49
C PRO A 339 -1.22 -19.76 -1.25
N SER A 340 -1.26 -19.06 -0.12
CA SER A 340 -1.52 -19.65 1.21
C SER A 340 -2.93 -20.24 1.38
N PHE A 341 -3.89 -19.77 0.58
CA PHE A 341 -5.29 -20.16 0.57
C PHE A 341 -5.58 -21.47 -0.21
N TRP A 342 -4.59 -22.07 -0.86
CA TRP A 342 -4.75 -23.36 -1.52
C TRP A 342 -4.95 -24.49 -0.49
N LYS A 343 -6.08 -25.21 -0.59
CA LYS A 343 -6.31 -26.51 0.05
C LYS A 343 -5.29 -27.51 -0.51
N GLY A 344 -4.75 -28.38 0.35
CA GLY A 344 -3.71 -29.36 -0.03
C GLY A 344 -3.01 -29.98 1.18
N LYS A 345 -2.32 -31.09 0.96
CA LYS A 345 -1.60 -31.82 2.02
C LYS A 345 -0.25 -31.16 2.29
N ARG A 346 -0.03 -30.72 3.53
CA ARG A 346 1.24 -30.13 4.00
C ARG A 346 2.00 -31.15 4.84
N TYR A 347 3.32 -31.22 4.67
CA TYR A 347 4.20 -31.99 5.55
C TYR A 347 5.33 -31.10 6.07
N TYR A 348 5.90 -31.52 7.19
CA TYR A 348 7.05 -30.87 7.80
C TYR A 348 8.29 -31.70 7.52
N LYS A 349 9.42 -31.03 7.32
CA LYS A 349 10.73 -31.64 7.15
C LYS A 349 11.69 -31.08 8.19
N VAL A 350 12.46 -31.99 8.83
CA VAL A 350 13.52 -31.63 9.78
C VAL A 350 14.71 -31.07 8.99
N GLY A 351 14.68 -29.76 8.73
CA GLY A 351 15.76 -29.04 8.06
C GLY A 351 17.06 -29.01 8.86
N SER A 352 18.18 -28.67 8.21
CA SER A 352 19.50 -28.61 8.86
C SER A 352 19.57 -27.60 10.02
N ARG A 353 18.74 -26.54 9.98
CA ARG A 353 18.56 -25.58 11.08
C ARG A 353 17.72 -26.11 12.25
N ALA A 354 16.83 -27.06 11.99
CA ALA A 354 15.97 -27.69 13.01
C ALA A 354 16.65 -28.86 13.72
N ALA A 355 17.66 -29.46 13.10
CA ALA A 355 18.41 -30.61 13.60
C ALA A 355 19.45 -30.25 14.67
N THR A 356 19.03 -29.54 15.73
CA THR A 356 19.90 -29.06 16.81
C THR A 356 20.12 -30.09 17.93
N ASP A 357 19.25 -31.09 18.06
CA ASP A 357 19.35 -32.13 19.07
C ASP A 357 20.21 -33.31 18.56
N SER A 358 20.92 -33.97 19.47
CA SER A 358 21.75 -35.15 19.20
C SER A 358 21.42 -36.29 20.17
N GLN A 359 21.70 -37.53 19.76
CA GLN A 359 21.67 -38.69 20.66
C GLN A 359 22.76 -38.55 21.74
N THR A 360 22.58 -39.20 22.88
CA THR A 360 23.60 -39.30 23.93
C THR A 360 24.32 -40.64 23.88
N ALA A 361 25.59 -40.68 24.29
CA ALA A 361 26.32 -41.93 24.49
C ALA A 361 25.77 -42.72 25.70
N PRO A 362 25.95 -44.06 25.74
CA PRO A 362 25.64 -44.85 26.94
C PRO A 362 26.47 -44.40 28.16
N PRO A 363 25.94 -44.51 29.39
CA PRO A 363 26.73 -44.27 30.59
C PRO A 363 27.81 -45.35 30.77
N HIS A 364 29.03 -44.93 31.07
CA HIS A 364 30.08 -45.85 31.53
C HIS A 364 29.90 -46.13 33.03
N GLU A 365 29.97 -47.41 33.42
CA GLU A 365 29.98 -47.81 34.83
C GLU A 365 31.36 -47.56 35.47
N GLU A 366 31.43 -46.70 36.48
CA GLU A 366 32.60 -46.60 37.36
C GLU A 366 32.57 -47.70 38.43
N GLN A 367 33.65 -48.47 38.53
CA GLN A 367 33.80 -49.49 39.58
C GLN A 367 34.16 -48.83 40.91
N ALA A 368 33.45 -49.24 41.96
CA ALA A 368 33.59 -48.69 43.30
C ALA A 368 34.87 -49.15 44.03
N HIS A 369 35.42 -48.26 44.87
CA HIS A 369 36.35 -48.61 45.93
C HIS A 369 35.81 -48.14 47.30
N SER A 370 35.71 -49.11 48.21
CA SER A 370 35.67 -49.02 49.68
C SER A 370 36.83 -48.18 50.26
N ASP A 371 36.80 -47.61 51.47
CA ASP A 371 35.81 -47.46 52.55
C ASP A 371 36.33 -46.32 53.47
N ASP A 372 35.47 -45.72 54.30
CA ASP A 372 35.63 -45.62 55.78
C ASP A 372 34.99 -44.35 56.42
N ALA A 373 34.69 -44.52 57.71
CA ALA A 373 33.85 -43.82 58.67
C ALA A 373 33.74 -42.28 58.72
N SER A 374 32.54 -41.88 59.16
CA SER A 374 32.23 -41.03 60.34
C SER A 374 31.48 -39.70 60.12
N LEU A 375 30.18 -39.78 60.46
CA LEU A 375 29.41 -38.87 61.32
C LEU A 375 29.59 -37.33 61.22
N GLN A 376 28.45 -36.73 60.85
CA GLN A 376 27.78 -35.62 61.55
C GLN A 376 28.08 -34.14 61.24
N ASP A 377 27.00 -33.51 60.79
CA ASP A 377 26.42 -32.23 61.23
C ASP A 377 26.68 -30.91 60.45
N VAL A 378 25.60 -30.11 60.47
CA VAL A 378 25.44 -28.65 60.22
C VAL A 378 25.29 -28.13 58.77
N ASP A 379 24.02 -27.89 58.41
CA ASP A 379 23.49 -26.87 57.47
C ASP A 379 23.32 -25.50 58.20
N PRO A 380 23.16 -24.30 57.59
CA PRO A 380 23.23 -23.85 56.18
C PRO A 380 24.18 -22.63 55.93
N SER A 381 24.27 -22.15 54.66
CA SER A 381 23.86 -20.78 54.22
C SER A 381 24.75 -20.05 53.18
N THR A 382 24.08 -19.33 52.26
CA THR A 382 24.52 -18.18 51.41
C THR A 382 25.80 -18.31 50.55
N ALA A 383 25.79 -18.23 49.21
CA ALA A 383 25.27 -17.23 48.24
C ALA A 383 26.25 -16.09 47.86
N GLY A 384 26.46 -15.90 46.55
CA GLY A 384 27.25 -14.81 45.93
C GLY A 384 28.53 -15.35 45.26
N LEU A 385 28.58 -15.50 43.93
CA LEU A 385 28.75 -14.48 42.87
C LEU A 385 30.19 -13.97 42.76
N ASP A 386 30.89 -14.46 41.75
CA ASP A 386 32.24 -14.02 41.36
C ASP A 386 32.22 -12.88 40.33
N SER A 387 33.34 -12.17 40.26
CA SER A 387 33.53 -10.94 39.48
C SER A 387 34.72 -11.01 38.50
N LEU A 388 34.83 -9.95 37.68
CA LEU A 388 36.04 -9.35 37.07
C LEU A 388 37.41 -10.01 37.43
N ASP A 389 38.43 -10.09 36.56
CA ASP A 389 38.94 -9.01 35.69
C ASP A 389 39.96 -9.51 34.61
N THR A 390 40.82 -8.61 34.09
CA THR A 390 41.52 -8.61 32.80
C THR A 390 43.05 -8.94 32.81
N PHE A 391 43.62 -9.28 31.62
CA PHE A 391 44.86 -8.73 30.96
C PHE A 391 45.97 -9.65 30.32
N ARG A 392 46.27 -9.41 29.02
CA ARG A 392 47.59 -9.34 28.25
C ARG A 392 48.61 -10.54 28.26
N TYR A 393 49.58 -10.76 27.32
CA TYR A 393 50.18 -10.04 26.14
C TYR A 393 51.03 -10.99 25.19
N GLY A 394 51.30 -10.63 23.91
CA GLY A 394 52.45 -11.10 23.04
C GLY A 394 52.09 -11.76 21.66
N LEU A 395 52.27 -11.20 20.44
CA LEU A 395 53.47 -10.86 19.59
C LEU A 395 54.18 -12.07 18.89
N GLU A 396 54.63 -12.12 17.59
CA GLU A 396 54.35 -11.38 16.33
C GLU A 396 54.77 -12.18 15.01
N PRO A 397 55.43 -11.71 13.89
CA PRO A 397 54.79 -11.35 12.60
C PRO A 397 55.32 -11.95 11.23
N ALA A 398 54.56 -11.71 10.12
CA ALA A 398 54.95 -11.51 8.67
C ALA A 398 55.42 -12.67 7.72
N PRO A 399 55.37 -12.56 6.35
CA PRO A 399 54.44 -11.84 5.43
C PRO A 399 54.05 -12.51 4.05
N GLY A 400 52.88 -12.16 3.48
CA GLY A 400 52.60 -11.71 2.08
C GLY A 400 52.69 -12.60 0.80
N THR A 401 51.57 -12.70 0.04
CA THR A 401 51.48 -12.48 -1.46
C THR A 401 50.01 -12.30 -1.95
N ASP A 402 49.84 -11.76 -3.17
CA ASP A 402 48.63 -11.18 -3.81
C ASP A 402 47.63 -12.22 -4.42
N PRO A 403 46.28 -12.03 -4.32
CA PRO A 403 45.30 -13.01 -4.81
C PRO A 403 44.64 -12.72 -6.19
N PHE A 404 45.39 -12.72 -7.30
CA PHE A 404 44.82 -12.86 -8.66
C PHE A 404 45.78 -13.52 -9.66
N ASP A 405 45.53 -14.79 -10.04
CA ASP A 405 45.90 -15.31 -11.36
C ASP A 405 44.76 -16.20 -11.91
N LEU A 406 44.40 -15.93 -13.17
CA LEU A 406 43.32 -16.57 -13.93
C LEU A 406 43.94 -17.23 -15.16
N SER A 407 44.35 -18.51 -15.03
CA SER A 407 44.84 -19.24 -16.20
C SER A 407 44.42 -20.71 -16.26
N ARG A 408 43.45 -20.98 -17.16
CA ARG A 408 43.36 -22.19 -18.03
C ARG A 408 42.97 -23.52 -17.31
N LEU A 409 42.31 -24.48 -17.94
CA LEU A 409 41.73 -24.62 -19.30
C LEU A 409 40.55 -25.62 -19.27
N GLN A 410 39.95 -25.91 -20.43
CA GLN A 410 38.70 -26.66 -20.58
C GLN A 410 38.80 -28.20 -20.37
N VAL A 411 37.67 -28.76 -19.91
CA VAL A 411 36.97 -30.03 -20.28
C VAL A 411 37.35 -30.64 -21.67
N PRO A 412 37.04 -31.93 -22.01
CA PRO A 412 36.18 -32.93 -21.32
C PRO A 412 36.59 -34.45 -21.44
N GLU A 413 35.64 -35.34 -21.07
CA GLU A 413 35.10 -36.48 -21.89
C GLU A 413 35.30 -37.98 -21.50
N PHE A 414 34.14 -38.68 -21.41
CA PHE A 414 33.85 -40.10 -21.77
C PHE A 414 34.51 -41.29 -20.97
N PRO A 415 34.09 -42.56 -21.17
CA PRO A 415 32.71 -43.09 -20.98
C PRO A 415 32.64 -44.51 -20.33
N GLY A 416 31.42 -45.01 -20.08
CA GLY A 416 31.08 -46.43 -20.38
C GLY A 416 31.17 -47.50 -19.27
N GLU A 417 30.01 -48.12 -18.98
CA GLU A 417 29.84 -49.50 -18.48
C GLU A 417 30.31 -50.56 -19.54
N PRO A 418 30.26 -51.92 -19.37
CA PRO A 418 29.42 -52.67 -18.43
C PRO A 418 29.80 -54.12 -17.97
N VAL A 419 28.87 -54.73 -17.22
CA VAL A 419 28.55 -56.18 -17.00
C VAL A 419 29.53 -57.12 -16.26
N GLY A 420 28.99 -57.77 -15.22
CA GLY A 420 29.18 -59.20 -14.92
C GLY A 420 29.75 -59.52 -13.53
N SER A 421 29.34 -60.54 -12.77
CA SER A 421 28.21 -61.49 -12.81
C SER A 421 28.50 -62.59 -11.77
N GLY A 422 27.60 -62.85 -10.82
CA GLY A 422 27.45 -64.15 -10.14
C GLY A 422 28.52 -64.60 -9.11
N GLY A 423 28.09 -65.35 -8.09
CA GLY A 423 28.97 -66.01 -7.12
C GLY A 423 28.30 -66.23 -5.76
N GLU A 424 27.69 -67.40 -5.56
CA GLU A 424 27.03 -67.79 -4.31
C GLU A 424 28.00 -68.35 -3.26
N ALA A 425 27.56 -68.30 -1.99
CA ALA A 425 27.75 -69.27 -0.90
C ALA A 425 29.17 -69.77 -0.51
N GLY A 426 29.44 -69.81 0.80
CA GLY A 426 30.62 -70.48 1.36
C GLY A 426 30.91 -70.13 2.80
N ASP A 427 30.13 -70.68 3.74
CA ASP A 427 30.39 -70.59 5.18
C ASP A 427 31.64 -71.40 5.58
N THR A 428 32.53 -70.84 6.43
CA THR A 428 33.19 -71.52 7.56
C THR A 428 34.25 -70.62 8.23
N THR A 429 34.18 -70.55 9.57
CA THR A 429 35.22 -70.01 10.49
C THR A 429 36.09 -71.19 11.00
N PRO A 430 37.16 -71.03 11.84
CA PRO A 430 37.59 -69.84 12.59
C PRO A 430 39.11 -69.56 12.73
N ALA A 431 39.39 -68.44 13.41
CA ALA A 431 40.51 -68.17 14.32
C ALA A 431 41.96 -68.14 13.81
N ASP A 432 42.55 -66.93 13.84
CA ASP A 432 43.71 -66.72 14.70
C ASP A 432 43.63 -65.32 15.36
N ALA A 433 44.25 -65.14 16.53
CA ALA A 433 43.93 -64.03 17.44
C ALA A 433 44.78 -62.75 17.25
N ALA A 434 44.14 -61.57 17.31
CA ALA A 434 44.81 -60.29 17.48
C ALA A 434 44.02 -59.34 18.40
N VAL A 435 44.78 -58.63 19.25
CA VAL A 435 44.40 -57.68 20.31
C VAL A 435 43.23 -56.75 19.95
N PRO A 436 42.26 -56.48 20.87
CA PRO A 436 41.17 -55.56 20.60
C PRO A 436 41.66 -54.10 20.51
N VAL A 437 41.42 -53.49 19.35
CA VAL A 437 41.47 -52.04 19.16
C VAL A 437 40.23 -51.43 19.85
N PRO A 438 40.35 -50.30 20.58
CA PRO A 438 39.18 -49.64 21.15
C PRO A 438 38.19 -49.23 20.05
N ALA A 439 36.90 -49.48 20.27
CA ALA A 439 35.86 -49.20 19.29
C ALA A 439 35.86 -47.70 18.90
N PRO A 440 35.65 -47.37 17.60
CA PRO A 440 35.47 -45.97 17.20
C PRO A 440 34.24 -45.38 17.92
N PRO A 441 34.28 -44.09 18.32
CA PRO A 441 33.17 -43.48 19.04
C PRO A 441 31.89 -43.52 18.21
N ALA A 442 30.79 -43.93 18.86
CA ALA A 442 29.51 -44.11 18.20
C ALA A 442 29.03 -42.82 17.52
N VAL A 443 28.65 -42.91 16.24
CA VAL A 443 28.24 -41.75 15.44
C VAL A 443 26.87 -41.26 15.90
N LEU A 444 26.84 -40.18 16.68
CA LEU A 444 25.62 -39.60 17.23
C LEU A 444 24.74 -39.03 16.11
N GLY A 445 23.54 -39.60 15.93
CA GLY A 445 22.55 -39.06 15.00
C GLY A 445 21.98 -37.72 15.49
N LYS A 446 21.68 -36.82 14.53
CA LYS A 446 21.12 -35.49 14.78
C LYS A 446 19.68 -35.36 14.30
N GLY A 447 18.91 -34.49 14.93
CA GLY A 447 17.50 -34.26 14.62
C GLY A 447 16.83 -33.32 15.61
N ILE A 448 15.53 -33.50 15.87
CA ILE A 448 14.79 -32.76 16.91
C ILE A 448 14.18 -33.68 17.96
N ASN A 449 14.16 -33.26 19.22
CA ASN A 449 13.53 -33.98 20.32
C ASN A 449 12.04 -34.25 20.06
N ILE A 450 11.66 -35.53 20.10
CA ILE A 450 10.28 -35.98 20.20
C ILE A 450 9.91 -36.08 21.69
N ARG A 451 8.73 -35.60 22.08
CA ARG A 451 8.27 -35.59 23.48
C ARG A 451 6.90 -36.23 23.66
N ARG A 452 6.59 -36.73 24.87
CA ARG A 452 5.27 -37.28 25.22
C ARG A 452 4.13 -36.25 25.20
N GLY A 453 4.50 -34.98 25.22
CA GLY A 453 3.65 -33.78 25.08
C GLY A 453 4.56 -32.55 24.92
N PRO A 454 4.03 -31.35 24.65
CA PRO A 454 4.85 -30.12 24.49
C PRO A 454 5.85 -29.83 25.61
N ARG A 455 5.57 -30.29 26.84
CA ARG A 455 6.50 -30.26 28.00
C ARG A 455 6.74 -31.64 28.62
N GLY A 456 6.45 -32.71 27.90
CA GLY A 456 6.63 -34.09 28.36
C GLY A 456 8.08 -34.56 28.29
N ALA A 457 8.32 -35.74 28.88
CA ALA A 457 9.58 -36.48 28.74
C ALA A 457 9.95 -36.69 27.26
N LYS A 458 11.26 -36.72 26.97
CA LYS A 458 11.80 -37.05 25.66
C LYS A 458 11.54 -38.53 25.38
N LEU A 459 11.07 -38.85 24.17
CA LEU A 459 10.79 -40.21 23.69
C LEU A 459 11.83 -40.69 22.69
N GLY A 460 12.50 -39.76 22.00
CA GLY A 460 13.47 -40.04 20.96
C GLY A 460 13.84 -38.75 20.23
N ILE A 461 14.44 -38.91 19.05
CA ILE A 461 14.84 -37.82 18.16
C ILE A 461 14.30 -38.11 16.76
N LEU A 462 13.61 -37.15 16.15
CA LEU A 462 13.18 -37.23 14.76
C LEU A 462 14.35 -36.80 13.88
N ALA A 463 14.92 -37.72 13.09
CA ALA A 463 16.21 -37.52 12.43
C ALA A 463 16.21 -36.35 11.44
N ALA A 464 17.36 -35.72 11.25
CA ALA A 464 17.57 -34.71 10.21
C ALA A 464 17.16 -35.25 8.83
N GLY A 465 16.47 -34.43 8.03
CA GLY A 465 15.91 -34.82 6.73
C GLY A 465 14.54 -35.51 6.80
N THR A 466 14.09 -35.99 7.96
CA THR A 466 12.81 -36.71 8.10
C THR A 466 11.63 -35.84 7.69
N ARG A 467 10.74 -36.39 6.86
CA ARG A 467 9.48 -35.81 6.40
C ARG A 467 8.30 -36.50 7.09
N PHE A 468 7.39 -35.71 7.66
CA PHE A 468 6.28 -36.24 8.44
C PHE A 468 5.03 -35.33 8.35
N ARG A 469 3.84 -35.94 8.50
CA ARG A 469 2.59 -35.21 8.67
C ARG A 469 2.28 -35.03 10.16
N VAL A 470 1.73 -33.88 10.49
CA VAL A 470 1.26 -33.57 11.85
C VAL A 470 -0.24 -33.89 11.92
N ALA A 471 -0.64 -34.71 12.90
CA ALA A 471 -2.05 -35.03 13.16
C ALA A 471 -2.77 -33.93 13.95
N GLU A 472 -2.04 -33.20 14.79
CA GLU A 472 -2.60 -32.19 15.71
C GLU A 472 -1.56 -31.10 15.98
N ILE A 473 -1.94 -29.82 15.89
CA ILE A 473 -1.10 -28.68 16.26
C ILE A 473 -1.63 -28.07 17.56
N LYS A 474 -0.73 -27.81 18.51
CA LYS A 474 -1.05 -27.20 19.80
C LYS A 474 -0.11 -26.02 20.09
N THR A 475 -0.69 -24.89 20.50
CA THR A 475 0.08 -23.72 20.93
C THR A 475 0.18 -23.71 22.45
N GLU A 476 1.38 -23.65 23.00
CA GLU A 476 1.62 -23.62 24.44
C GLU A 476 2.71 -22.59 24.78
N LYS A 477 2.39 -21.61 25.65
CA LYS A 477 3.25 -20.43 25.94
C LYS A 477 3.76 -19.69 24.68
N GLY A 478 2.95 -19.60 23.63
CA GLY A 478 3.31 -18.96 22.36
C GLY A 478 4.20 -19.79 21.43
N ALA A 479 4.56 -21.02 21.82
CA ALA A 479 5.29 -21.98 21.00
C ALA A 479 4.32 -22.98 20.34
N GLN A 480 4.46 -23.21 19.03
CA GLN A 480 3.69 -24.23 18.31
C GLN A 480 4.38 -25.59 18.33
N TRP A 481 3.62 -26.62 18.68
CA TRP A 481 4.04 -28.02 18.72
C TRP A 481 3.11 -28.85 17.82
N GLY A 482 3.68 -29.80 17.09
CA GLY A 482 2.95 -30.73 16.23
C GLY A 482 3.09 -32.15 16.75
N ARG A 483 1.97 -32.86 16.89
CA ARG A 483 1.95 -34.29 17.12
C ARG A 483 2.20 -35.02 15.80
N ILE A 484 3.21 -35.89 15.75
CA ILE A 484 3.49 -36.74 14.58
C ILE A 484 2.26 -37.64 14.36
N GLY A 485 1.73 -37.62 13.14
CA GLY A 485 0.66 -38.52 12.69
C GLY A 485 1.17 -39.65 11.81
N GLU A 486 2.07 -39.32 10.89
CA GLU A 486 2.60 -40.21 9.87
C GLU A 486 4.03 -39.77 9.53
N ILE A 487 4.98 -40.70 9.45
CA ILE A 487 6.32 -40.45 8.92
C ILE A 487 6.31 -40.92 7.47
N ILE A 488 6.64 -40.01 6.55
CA ILE A 488 6.63 -40.25 5.10
C ILE A 488 7.99 -40.81 4.65
N GLU A 489 9.08 -40.24 5.16
CA GLU A 489 10.46 -40.52 4.75
C GLU A 489 11.40 -40.14 5.90
N GLY A 490 12.45 -40.93 6.16
CA GLY A 490 13.35 -40.75 7.31
C GLY A 490 13.01 -41.66 8.49
N SER A 491 13.51 -41.33 9.69
CA SER A 491 13.45 -42.24 10.85
C SER A 491 13.35 -41.53 12.19
N VAL A 492 12.92 -42.29 13.20
CA VAL A 492 13.07 -41.92 14.61
C VAL A 492 14.30 -42.63 15.17
N LEU A 493 15.13 -41.88 15.87
CA LEU A 493 16.31 -42.35 16.59
C LEU A 493 16.00 -42.46 18.10
N PRO A 494 16.59 -43.44 18.80
CA PRO A 494 16.49 -43.56 20.25
C PRO A 494 17.23 -42.39 20.94
N THR A 495 16.92 -42.13 22.22
CA THR A 495 17.52 -41.01 22.95
C THR A 495 19.01 -41.24 23.24
N VAL A 496 19.35 -42.45 23.67
CA VAL A 496 20.72 -42.97 23.80
C VAL A 496 21.03 -43.82 22.56
N VAL A 497 22.28 -43.88 22.13
CA VAL A 497 22.71 -44.81 21.06
C VAL A 497 22.56 -46.27 21.52
N GLU A 498 22.24 -47.17 20.58
CA GLU A 498 22.02 -48.62 20.79
C GLU A 498 20.80 -49.02 21.66
N GLU A 499 20.07 -48.09 22.24
CA GLU A 499 18.75 -48.35 22.85
C GLU A 499 17.64 -48.59 21.82
N ALA A 500 16.57 -49.27 22.23
CA ALA A 500 15.34 -49.36 21.45
C ALA A 500 14.59 -48.02 21.42
N VAL A 501 13.99 -47.68 20.27
CA VAL A 501 13.12 -46.51 20.13
C VAL A 501 11.84 -46.70 20.96
N ASP A 502 11.47 -45.73 21.80
CA ASP A 502 10.17 -45.73 22.50
C ASP A 502 9.03 -45.79 21.46
N PRO A 503 8.15 -46.80 21.46
CA PRO A 503 7.08 -46.92 20.47
C PRO A 503 6.19 -45.67 20.38
N ALA A 504 6.01 -44.95 21.49
CA ALA A 504 5.23 -43.71 21.53
C ALA A 504 5.90 -42.54 20.80
N ALA A 505 7.20 -42.62 20.48
CA ALA A 505 7.91 -41.57 19.73
C ALA A 505 7.34 -41.40 18.31
N THR A 506 6.81 -42.47 17.69
CA THR A 506 6.17 -42.40 16.37
C THR A 506 4.90 -41.52 16.35
N GLN A 507 4.30 -41.24 17.51
CA GLN A 507 3.17 -40.31 17.66
C GLN A 507 3.44 -39.20 18.69
N GLY A 508 4.70 -38.92 18.98
CA GLY A 508 5.11 -37.88 19.92
C GLY A 508 4.98 -36.47 19.35
N TRP A 509 5.29 -35.48 20.18
CA TRP A 509 5.20 -34.06 19.88
C TRP A 509 6.58 -33.48 19.57
N VAL A 510 6.67 -32.71 18.49
CA VAL A 510 7.87 -31.99 18.05
C VAL A 510 7.59 -30.49 17.94
N PHE A 511 8.63 -29.67 18.14
CA PHE A 511 8.52 -28.21 18.10
C PHE A 511 8.60 -27.71 16.65
N LEU A 512 7.62 -26.93 16.20
CA LEU A 512 7.43 -26.63 14.77
C LEU A 512 8.12 -25.35 14.28
N ARG A 513 8.55 -24.45 15.18
CA ARG A 513 8.99 -23.08 14.83
C ARG A 513 10.05 -23.03 13.72
N ASP A 514 10.99 -23.97 13.77
CA ASP A 514 12.18 -23.95 12.91
C ASP A 514 12.12 -25.02 11.79
N MET A 515 10.97 -25.67 11.60
CA MET A 515 10.75 -26.73 10.59
C MET A 515 10.57 -26.18 9.17
N GLU A 516 11.10 -26.90 8.18
CA GLU A 516 10.77 -26.67 6.77
C GLU A 516 9.34 -27.16 6.51
N THR A 517 8.38 -26.24 6.35
CA THR A 517 7.02 -26.60 5.90
C THR A 517 7.03 -26.75 4.39
N VAL A 518 6.63 -27.90 3.87
CA VAL A 518 6.61 -28.19 2.43
C VAL A 518 5.17 -28.51 2.00
N PHE A 519 4.75 -27.87 0.91
CA PHE A 519 3.44 -28.07 0.30
C PHE A 519 3.56 -29.15 -0.78
N ASP A 520 2.88 -30.29 -0.61
CA ASP A 520 3.11 -31.52 -1.39
C ASP A 520 2.42 -31.47 -2.76
N GLU A 521 1.12 -31.17 -2.75
CA GLU A 521 0.26 -30.99 -3.92
C GLU A 521 -1.04 -30.25 -3.46
N PRO A 522 -1.58 -29.30 -4.25
CA PRO A 522 -2.92 -28.77 -4.01
C PRO A 522 -3.98 -29.87 -4.18
N ASP A 523 -5.05 -29.82 -3.40
CA ASP A 523 -6.13 -30.82 -3.46
C ASP A 523 -7.49 -30.12 -3.31
N PRO A 524 -8.39 -30.15 -4.33
CA PRO A 524 -8.22 -30.77 -5.65
C PRO A 524 -7.45 -29.90 -6.67
N LEU A 525 -6.93 -30.56 -7.71
CA LEU A 525 -6.43 -29.95 -8.95
C LEU A 525 -7.48 -30.04 -10.07
N ASP A 526 -7.36 -29.17 -11.08
CA ASP A 526 -8.19 -29.07 -12.29
C ASP A 526 -9.70 -28.86 -12.03
N GLN A 527 -10.07 -28.52 -10.80
CA GLN A 527 -11.44 -28.25 -10.36
C GLN A 527 -11.58 -26.84 -9.80
N VAL A 528 -12.79 -26.29 -9.84
CA VAL A 528 -13.11 -25.04 -9.14
C VAL A 528 -13.33 -25.35 -7.67
N VAL A 529 -12.49 -24.77 -6.82
CA VAL A 529 -12.61 -24.84 -5.37
C VAL A 529 -13.30 -23.57 -4.88
N VAL A 530 -14.54 -23.69 -4.42
CA VAL A 530 -15.18 -22.67 -3.60
C VAL A 530 -14.71 -22.85 -2.15
N LEU A 531 -14.31 -21.75 -1.52
CA LEU A 531 -13.87 -21.75 -0.13
C LEU A 531 -15.08 -21.61 0.81
N GLU A 532 -15.28 -22.61 1.67
CA GLU A 532 -16.29 -22.60 2.74
C GLU A 532 -16.09 -21.42 3.71
N GLN A 533 -14.83 -21.04 3.94
CA GLN A 533 -14.43 -19.84 4.66
C GLN A 533 -13.55 -19.00 3.71
N PRO A 534 -14.03 -17.83 3.25
CA PRO A 534 -13.23 -16.93 2.44
C PRO A 534 -11.93 -16.52 3.14
N VAL A 535 -10.84 -16.36 2.38
CA VAL A 535 -9.54 -16.00 2.94
C VAL A 535 -9.24 -14.54 2.67
N ALA A 536 -9.16 -13.73 3.72
CA ALA A 536 -8.84 -12.31 3.63
C ALA A 536 -7.48 -12.06 2.95
N VAL A 537 -7.47 -11.11 2.01
CA VAL A 537 -6.29 -10.63 1.27
C VAL A 537 -6.25 -9.11 1.26
N LYS A 538 -5.04 -8.55 1.18
CA LYS A 538 -4.77 -7.12 1.09
C LYS A 538 -4.41 -6.69 -0.32
N ALA A 539 -4.67 -5.43 -0.64
CA ALA A 539 -4.19 -4.85 -1.87
C ALA A 539 -2.66 -4.95 -1.94
N GLY A 540 -2.14 -5.56 -3.00
CA GLY A 540 -0.72 -5.86 -3.17
C GLY A 540 -0.30 -7.29 -2.78
N ASP A 541 -1.14 -8.06 -2.07
CA ASP A 541 -0.85 -9.47 -1.77
C ASP A 541 -0.79 -10.31 -3.06
N VAL A 542 0.18 -11.23 -3.13
CA VAL A 542 0.33 -12.13 -4.29
C VAL A 542 -0.76 -13.22 -4.24
N ILE A 543 -1.67 -13.18 -5.22
CA ILE A 543 -2.78 -14.14 -5.36
C ILE A 543 -2.49 -15.25 -6.37
N GLY A 544 -1.36 -15.18 -7.07
CA GLY A 544 -0.98 -16.15 -8.09
C GLY A 544 0.26 -15.73 -8.86
N GLN A 545 0.59 -16.48 -9.90
CA GLN A 545 1.64 -16.17 -10.86
C GLN A 545 1.06 -16.22 -12.27
N VAL A 546 1.63 -15.46 -13.19
CA VAL A 546 1.16 -15.44 -14.59
C VAL A 546 1.40 -16.80 -15.23
N GLY A 547 0.36 -17.35 -15.84
CA GLY A 547 0.38 -18.59 -16.60
C GLY A 547 0.37 -18.36 -18.10
N GLU A 548 0.03 -19.41 -18.84
CA GLU A 548 0.12 -19.43 -20.30
C GLU A 548 -1.25 -19.28 -20.99
N TYR A 549 -1.29 -18.56 -22.12
CA TYR A 549 -2.44 -18.55 -23.02
C TYR A 549 -2.02 -18.37 -24.48
N GLN A 550 -2.07 -19.47 -25.24
CA GLN A 550 -1.77 -19.49 -26.67
C GLN A 550 -3.06 -19.39 -27.52
N PRO A 551 -3.18 -18.41 -28.43
CA PRO A 551 -4.26 -18.35 -29.41
C PRO A 551 -3.99 -19.33 -30.57
N PHE A 552 -5.05 -19.66 -31.34
CA PHE A 552 -4.96 -20.57 -32.49
C PHE A 552 -3.78 -20.27 -33.44
N GLY A 553 -3.58 -19.00 -33.83
CA GLY A 553 -2.52 -18.60 -34.77
C GLY A 553 -1.08 -18.84 -34.27
N LEU A 554 -0.90 -19.17 -32.99
CA LEU A 554 0.38 -19.51 -32.38
C LEU A 554 0.47 -20.99 -31.95
N ALA A 555 -0.49 -21.84 -32.35
CA ALA A 555 -0.50 -23.27 -32.05
C ALA A 555 0.67 -24.01 -32.73
N ARG A 556 1.64 -24.48 -31.93
CA ARG A 556 2.89 -25.08 -32.40
C ARG A 556 2.84 -26.61 -32.37
N ALA A 557 3.77 -27.23 -33.11
CA ALA A 557 4.02 -28.65 -32.99
C ALA A 557 4.56 -28.96 -31.58
N SER A 558 4.00 -29.97 -30.91
CA SER A 558 4.42 -30.36 -29.56
C SER A 558 5.77 -31.09 -29.58
N PRO A 559 6.72 -30.79 -28.67
CA PRO A 559 6.67 -29.76 -27.63
C PRO A 559 7.02 -28.36 -28.14
N SER A 560 6.23 -27.36 -27.77
CA SER A 560 6.40 -25.96 -28.16
C SER A 560 7.55 -25.29 -27.41
N PRO A 561 8.55 -24.68 -28.08
CA PRO A 561 9.58 -23.88 -27.40
C PRO A 561 9.01 -22.51 -26.97
N GLY A 562 9.07 -22.18 -25.68
CA GLY A 562 8.72 -20.87 -25.14
C GLY A 562 7.24 -20.68 -24.76
N MET A 563 7.02 -20.12 -23.58
CA MET A 563 5.72 -19.82 -22.98
C MET A 563 5.18 -18.47 -23.47
N ARG A 564 3.87 -18.35 -23.77
CA ARG A 564 3.21 -17.04 -23.96
C ARG A 564 2.55 -16.61 -22.65
N SER A 565 3.22 -15.74 -21.89
CA SER A 565 2.71 -15.30 -20.59
C SER A 565 1.53 -14.35 -20.77
N MET A 566 0.42 -14.63 -20.09
CA MET A 566 -0.77 -13.79 -20.16
C MET A 566 -1.56 -13.84 -18.85
N LEU A 567 -1.94 -12.68 -18.32
CA LEU A 567 -2.99 -12.54 -17.30
C LEU A 567 -4.22 -11.94 -17.96
N HIS A 568 -5.38 -12.56 -17.74
CA HIS A 568 -6.67 -11.90 -17.91
C HIS A 568 -7.13 -11.36 -16.55
N LEU A 569 -7.49 -10.07 -16.48
CA LEU A 569 -8.02 -9.41 -15.28
C LEU A 569 -9.37 -8.76 -15.58
N GLU A 570 -10.43 -9.23 -14.90
CA GLU A 570 -11.80 -8.72 -15.01
C GLU A 570 -12.27 -8.20 -13.64
N VAL A 571 -13.12 -7.16 -13.65
CA VAL A 571 -13.77 -6.63 -12.46
C VAL A 571 -15.26 -6.45 -12.74
N PHE A 572 -16.12 -7.07 -11.93
CA PHE A 572 -17.57 -7.07 -12.15
C PHE A 572 -18.40 -6.97 -10.86
N SER A 573 -19.67 -6.58 -10.99
CA SER A 573 -20.62 -6.42 -9.87
C SER A 573 -22.05 -6.77 -10.28
N GLY A 574 -22.89 -7.06 -9.27
CA GLY A 574 -24.31 -7.33 -9.44
C GLY A 574 -25.16 -6.10 -9.85
N GLY A 575 -26.49 -6.25 -9.81
CA GLY A 575 -27.44 -5.24 -10.27
C GLY A 575 -27.51 -3.94 -9.45
N ASP A 576 -26.74 -3.81 -8.37
CA ASP A 576 -26.78 -2.74 -7.38
C ASP A 576 -25.93 -1.50 -7.75
N VAL A 577 -25.04 -1.61 -8.75
CA VAL A 577 -24.11 -0.54 -9.15
C VAL A 577 -24.78 0.82 -9.41
N PRO A 578 -25.87 0.96 -10.19
CA PRO A 578 -26.45 2.28 -10.46
C PRO A 578 -26.97 2.95 -9.19
N GLY A 579 -27.60 2.16 -8.31
CA GLY A 579 -28.09 2.63 -7.02
C GLY A 579 -26.96 3.07 -6.10
N PHE A 580 -25.88 2.29 -6.03
CA PHE A 580 -24.69 2.64 -5.24
C PHE A 580 -24.01 3.91 -5.74
N ILE A 581 -23.75 4.02 -7.05
CA ILE A 581 -23.11 5.21 -7.65
C ILE A 581 -24.00 6.46 -7.50
N GLY A 582 -25.33 6.33 -7.61
CA GLY A 582 -26.26 7.42 -7.32
C GLY A 582 -26.11 7.95 -5.89
N ARG A 583 -25.96 7.06 -4.89
CA ARG A 583 -25.72 7.44 -3.49
C ARG A 583 -24.32 8.02 -3.27
N CYS A 584 -23.30 7.49 -3.95
CA CYS A 584 -21.95 8.06 -3.94
C CYS A 584 -21.94 9.50 -4.46
N ARG A 585 -22.66 9.78 -5.56
CA ARG A 585 -22.83 11.13 -6.13
C ARG A 585 -23.55 12.08 -5.18
N ALA A 586 -24.59 11.62 -4.50
CA ALA A 586 -25.28 12.41 -3.47
C ALA A 586 -24.36 12.75 -2.28
N TYR A 587 -23.56 11.78 -1.80
CA TYR A 587 -22.55 11.99 -0.77
C TYR A 587 -21.46 12.98 -1.23
N ALA A 588 -20.91 12.81 -2.44
CA ALA A 588 -19.88 13.66 -3.00
C ALA A 588 -20.28 15.13 -3.09
N ALA A 589 -21.57 15.41 -3.36
CA ALA A 589 -22.11 16.78 -3.38
C ALA A 589 -22.04 17.47 -2.00
N THR A 590 -21.99 16.72 -0.89
CA THR A 590 -21.85 17.26 0.48
C THR A 590 -20.41 17.59 0.88
N LEU A 591 -19.41 17.14 0.09
CA LEU A 591 -18.00 17.25 0.46
C LEU A 591 -17.42 18.66 0.22
N PRO A 592 -16.50 19.11 1.09
CA PRO A 592 -15.79 20.38 0.94
C PRO A 592 -14.85 20.36 -0.29
N GLU A 593 -14.33 21.52 -0.69
CA GLU A 593 -13.56 21.68 -1.93
C GLU A 593 -12.22 20.92 -1.90
N ASP A 594 -11.59 20.77 -0.74
CA ASP A 594 -10.31 20.10 -0.54
C ASP A 594 -10.37 18.57 -0.71
N GLU A 595 -11.55 17.96 -0.52
CA GLU A 595 -11.83 16.55 -0.84
C GLU A 595 -12.12 16.31 -2.34
N ARG A 596 -12.16 17.36 -3.17
CA ARG A 596 -12.46 17.27 -4.61
C ARG A 596 -11.17 17.14 -5.41
N THR A 597 -10.67 15.91 -5.53
CA THR A 597 -9.34 15.63 -6.10
C THR A 597 -9.31 15.35 -7.60
N HIS A 598 -10.44 15.45 -8.32
CA HIS A 598 -10.48 15.22 -9.77
C HIS A 598 -10.90 16.48 -10.52
N LEU A 599 -10.04 16.98 -11.42
CA LEU A 599 -10.37 18.08 -12.32
C LEU A 599 -11.20 17.52 -13.48
N VAL A 600 -12.43 17.99 -13.59
CA VAL A 600 -13.31 17.77 -14.73
C VAL A 600 -13.18 18.94 -15.68
N LEU A 601 -12.83 18.65 -16.93
CA LEU A 601 -13.03 19.52 -18.08
C LEU A 601 -14.33 19.10 -18.76
N GLU A 602 -15.31 19.99 -18.85
CA GLU A 602 -16.63 19.66 -19.40
C GLU A 602 -16.63 19.65 -20.93
N GLN A 603 -17.73 19.17 -21.52
CA GLN A 603 -17.93 19.23 -22.97
C GLN A 603 -18.00 20.69 -23.45
N GLY A 604 -17.25 20.98 -24.49
CA GLY A 604 -17.07 22.30 -25.07
C GLY A 604 -16.27 23.25 -24.19
N VAL A 605 -15.37 22.75 -23.34
CA VAL A 605 -14.33 23.59 -22.71
C VAL A 605 -13.41 24.14 -23.80
N THR A 606 -12.92 25.37 -23.62
CA THR A 606 -11.84 25.94 -24.41
C THR A 606 -10.60 26.11 -23.54
N LEU A 607 -9.44 25.84 -24.12
CA LEU A 607 -8.14 25.96 -23.44
C LEU A 607 -7.51 27.31 -23.76
N VAL A 608 -6.73 27.83 -22.80
CA VAL A 608 -5.94 29.05 -22.98
C VAL A 608 -4.66 28.74 -23.74
N THR A 609 -4.36 29.52 -24.77
CA THR A 609 -3.03 29.58 -25.39
C THR A 609 -2.27 30.77 -24.84
N PRO A 610 -0.92 30.70 -24.73
CA PRO A 610 -0.13 31.87 -24.34
C PRO A 610 -0.28 32.98 -25.38
N THR A 611 -0.30 34.23 -24.91
CA THR A 611 -0.24 35.40 -25.79
C THR A 611 1.10 35.46 -26.54
N GLN A 612 1.14 36.19 -27.66
CA GLN A 612 2.42 36.57 -28.24
C GLN A 612 3.17 37.52 -27.29
N ALA A 613 4.49 37.45 -27.28
CA ALA A 613 5.35 38.38 -26.54
C ALA A 613 5.12 39.81 -27.04
N ASP A 614 4.75 40.71 -26.12
CA ASP A 614 4.53 42.13 -26.39
C ASP A 614 5.77 43.00 -26.06
N LEU A 615 6.79 42.40 -25.44
CA LEU A 615 8.07 43.01 -25.15
C LEU A 615 9.21 42.21 -25.82
N LYS A 616 10.31 42.91 -26.11
CA LYS A 616 11.56 42.33 -26.59
C LYS A 616 12.71 42.96 -25.81
N LEU A 617 13.49 42.13 -25.12
CA LEU A 617 14.65 42.55 -24.35
C LEU A 617 15.89 42.52 -25.24
N ALA A 618 16.67 43.59 -25.24
CA ALA A 618 17.79 43.74 -26.16
C ALA A 618 19.06 43.00 -25.69
N VAL A 619 19.91 42.66 -26.65
CA VAL A 619 21.30 42.23 -26.38
C VAL A 619 22.00 43.30 -25.53
N GLY A 620 22.70 42.88 -24.47
CA GLY A 620 23.36 43.78 -23.52
C GLY A 620 22.53 44.16 -22.30
N GLU A 621 21.21 43.93 -22.28
CA GLU A 621 20.40 44.12 -21.08
C GLU A 621 20.75 43.09 -20.00
N VAL A 622 20.61 43.48 -18.73
CA VAL A 622 20.80 42.58 -17.58
C VAL A 622 19.45 42.33 -16.91
N ILE A 623 19.10 41.04 -16.80
CA ILE A 623 17.89 40.56 -16.13
C ILE A 623 18.24 39.52 -15.07
N GLY A 624 17.30 39.27 -14.16
CA GLY A 624 17.40 38.16 -13.22
C GLY A 624 16.08 37.92 -12.49
N PRO A 625 15.89 36.75 -11.85
CA PRO A 625 14.64 36.41 -11.19
C PRO A 625 14.21 37.46 -10.16
N ALA A 626 12.93 37.82 -10.23
CA ALA A 626 12.27 38.69 -9.26
C ALA A 626 12.11 37.98 -7.91
N LYS A 627 12.07 38.73 -6.81
CA LYS A 627 12.05 38.17 -5.44
C LYS A 627 10.87 37.22 -5.19
N SER A 628 9.72 37.49 -5.80
CA SER A 628 8.50 36.69 -5.73
C SER A 628 8.17 35.98 -7.05
N SER A 629 9.16 35.69 -7.90
CA SER A 629 8.92 34.93 -9.12
C SER A 629 8.38 33.54 -8.79
N PRO A 630 7.20 33.15 -9.31
CA PRO A 630 6.83 31.75 -9.34
C PRO A 630 7.75 30.95 -10.25
N GLY A 631 7.70 29.62 -10.14
CA GLY A 631 8.31 28.68 -11.08
C GLY A 631 7.31 28.12 -12.09
N GLY A 632 7.81 27.39 -13.08
CA GLY A 632 7.03 26.76 -14.15
C GLY A 632 7.47 27.23 -15.54
N ALA A 633 6.57 27.16 -16.51
CA ALA A 633 6.85 27.48 -17.92
C ALA A 633 7.24 28.94 -18.19
N TRP A 634 6.91 29.88 -17.29
CA TRP A 634 7.38 31.27 -17.32
C TRP A 634 7.78 31.72 -15.92
N ILE A 635 8.80 32.57 -15.86
CA ILE A 635 9.30 33.18 -14.62
C ILE A 635 9.26 34.70 -14.74
N LYS A 636 9.07 35.37 -13.61
CA LYS A 636 9.06 36.82 -13.51
C LYS A 636 10.49 37.31 -13.28
N VAL A 637 10.97 38.21 -14.13
CA VAL A 637 12.32 38.78 -14.05
C VAL A 637 12.25 40.29 -13.84
N SER A 638 13.15 40.79 -13.00
CA SER A 638 13.40 42.22 -12.87
C SER A 638 14.50 42.62 -13.86
N ARG A 639 14.36 43.79 -14.50
CA ARG A 639 15.42 44.42 -15.31
C ARG A 639 16.38 45.20 -14.41
N TYR A 640 17.64 45.27 -14.80
CA TYR A 640 18.68 45.96 -14.05
C TYR A 640 19.43 46.98 -14.92
N GLN A 641 19.92 48.05 -14.29
CA GLN A 641 20.78 49.06 -14.89
C GLN A 641 22.13 49.10 -14.19
N LEU A 642 23.21 49.20 -14.95
CA LEU A 642 24.54 49.45 -14.42
C LEU A 642 24.59 50.84 -13.77
N LYS A 643 24.99 50.91 -12.50
CA LYS A 643 25.17 52.14 -11.73
C LYS A 643 26.43 52.07 -10.89
N VAL A 644 27.11 53.20 -10.71
CA VAL A 644 28.15 53.34 -9.69
C VAL A 644 27.53 54.02 -8.48
N VAL A 645 27.56 53.35 -7.33
CA VAL A 645 26.95 53.82 -6.07
C VAL A 645 27.95 53.76 -4.92
N ASP A 646 27.76 54.58 -3.89
CA ASP A 646 28.62 54.53 -2.70
C ASP A 646 28.39 53.25 -1.89
N LYS A 647 29.47 52.63 -1.42
CA LYS A 647 29.37 51.42 -0.59
C LYS A 647 28.53 51.64 0.67
N SER A 648 28.47 52.86 1.19
CA SER A 648 27.68 53.23 2.37
C SER A 648 26.16 53.13 2.16
N THR A 649 25.67 53.22 0.91
CA THR A 649 24.23 53.06 0.62
C THR A 649 23.82 51.62 0.41
N LEU A 650 24.78 50.69 0.34
CA LEU A 650 24.59 49.27 0.08
C LEU A 650 24.70 48.46 1.39
N THR A 651 23.70 47.64 1.69
CA THR A 651 23.64 46.84 2.93
C THR A 651 23.31 45.38 2.64
N GLY A 652 23.68 44.47 3.56
CA GLY A 652 23.35 43.03 3.47
C GLY A 652 23.84 42.36 2.19
N TYR A 653 25.16 42.40 1.94
CA TYR A 653 25.78 41.73 0.79
C TYR A 653 25.88 40.21 0.99
N ASP A 654 25.26 39.45 0.10
CA ASP A 654 25.45 38.01 -0.04
C ASP A 654 26.53 37.72 -1.09
N ALA A 655 27.64 37.15 -0.64
CA ALA A 655 28.77 36.78 -1.47
C ALA A 655 28.53 35.52 -2.35
N LYS A 656 27.47 34.74 -2.12
CA LYS A 656 27.10 33.60 -2.98
C LYS A 656 26.33 34.04 -4.22
N THR A 657 25.44 35.02 -4.08
CA THR A 657 24.60 35.54 -5.18
C THR A 657 25.09 36.88 -5.75
N ASN A 658 26.16 37.45 -5.18
CA ASN A 658 26.64 38.81 -5.42
C ASN A 658 25.58 39.90 -5.18
N ARG A 659 24.50 39.64 -4.42
CA ARG A 659 23.40 40.59 -4.23
C ARG A 659 23.48 41.35 -2.90
N TYR A 660 23.03 42.59 -2.91
CA TYR A 660 22.74 43.40 -1.71
C TYR A 660 21.26 43.29 -1.34
N LYS A 661 20.89 43.73 -0.12
CA LYS A 661 19.53 43.63 0.44
C LYS A 661 18.48 44.42 -0.35
N ASP A 662 18.88 45.46 -1.08
CA ASP A 662 18.05 46.25 -2.00
C ASP A 662 17.80 45.55 -3.36
N GLY A 663 18.43 44.38 -3.57
CA GLY A 663 18.38 43.62 -4.83
C GLY A 663 19.51 43.96 -5.80
N SER A 664 20.34 44.98 -5.55
CA SER A 664 21.46 45.34 -6.43
C SER A 664 22.49 44.22 -6.52
N ILE A 665 23.00 43.91 -7.71
CA ILE A 665 24.01 42.86 -7.95
C ILE A 665 25.38 43.51 -8.14
N PHE A 666 26.39 43.11 -7.36
CA PHE A 666 27.76 43.60 -7.50
C PHE A 666 28.45 43.04 -8.75
N THR A 667 29.04 43.90 -9.59
CA THR A 667 29.72 43.47 -10.83
C THR A 667 31.16 43.00 -10.62
N GLY A 668 31.66 43.06 -9.38
CA GLY A 668 33.08 42.86 -9.06
C GLY A 668 33.95 44.12 -9.19
N TRP A 669 33.43 45.21 -9.77
CA TRP A 669 34.21 46.44 -9.98
C TRP A 669 34.09 47.44 -8.82
N TYR A 670 35.22 47.72 -8.19
CA TYR A 670 35.41 48.81 -7.24
C TYR A 670 35.73 50.11 -7.97
N VAL A 671 35.14 51.24 -7.56
CA VAL A 671 35.31 52.55 -8.22
C VAL A 671 35.78 53.61 -7.22
N ASN A 672 36.76 54.44 -7.58
CA ASN A 672 37.28 55.54 -6.74
C ASN A 672 36.62 56.89 -7.09
N ALA A 673 37.00 57.98 -6.42
CA ALA A 673 36.42 59.31 -6.69
C ALA A 673 36.68 59.85 -8.12
N ALA A 674 37.75 59.39 -8.79
CA ALA A 674 38.12 59.79 -10.15
C ALA A 674 37.42 58.97 -11.26
N ASN A 675 36.46 58.11 -10.91
CA ASN A 675 35.80 57.13 -11.80
C ASN A 675 36.73 56.03 -12.36
N GLU A 676 37.93 55.84 -11.80
CA GLU A 676 38.78 54.71 -12.15
C GLU A 676 38.21 53.43 -11.52
N ARG A 677 38.31 52.31 -12.24
CA ARG A 677 37.77 51.01 -11.83
C ARG A 677 38.86 49.96 -11.59
N THR A 678 38.66 49.09 -10.60
CA THR A 678 39.53 47.92 -10.34
C THR A 678 38.74 46.72 -9.85
N GLN A 679 39.19 45.51 -10.12
CA GLN A 679 38.66 44.26 -9.54
C GLN A 679 39.50 43.77 -8.35
N ASP A 680 40.59 44.47 -8.01
CA ASP A 680 41.47 44.15 -6.88
C ASP A 680 40.76 44.42 -5.54
N ALA A 681 40.31 43.35 -4.89
CA ALA A 681 39.65 43.39 -3.59
C ALA A 681 40.54 43.94 -2.46
N GLY A 682 41.87 43.96 -2.62
CA GLY A 682 42.79 44.60 -1.68
C GLY A 682 42.65 46.13 -1.66
N LYS A 683 42.26 46.75 -2.79
CA LYS A 683 42.12 48.21 -2.93
C LYS A 683 40.76 48.76 -2.51
N ARG A 684 39.87 47.90 -2.00
CA ARG A 684 38.46 48.19 -1.62
C ARG A 684 38.24 49.34 -0.62
N ASN A 685 39.30 49.80 0.06
CA ASN A 685 39.29 50.90 1.03
C ASN A 685 39.57 52.27 0.39
N VAL A 686 40.29 52.30 -0.74
CA VAL A 686 40.55 53.52 -1.55
C VAL A 686 39.43 53.72 -2.58
N TYR A 687 38.91 52.62 -3.11
CA TYR A 687 37.79 52.59 -4.04
C TYR A 687 36.50 52.45 -3.24
N THR A 688 35.94 53.58 -2.77
CA THR A 688 34.77 53.64 -1.86
C THR A 688 33.44 53.36 -2.54
N ARG A 689 33.36 53.46 -3.88
CA ARG A 689 32.16 53.18 -4.67
C ARG A 689 32.18 51.77 -5.24
N ARG A 690 31.01 51.26 -5.61
CA ARG A 690 30.77 49.94 -6.18
C ARG A 690 30.02 50.12 -7.48
N GLU A 691 30.45 49.46 -8.53
CA GLU A 691 29.62 49.27 -9.71
C GLU A 691 28.66 48.11 -9.43
N VAL A 692 27.37 48.35 -9.65
CA VAL A 692 26.29 47.40 -9.41
C VAL A 692 25.29 47.41 -10.56
N HIS A 693 24.70 46.27 -10.85
CA HIS A 693 23.43 46.20 -11.56
C HIS A 693 22.31 46.46 -10.54
N ALA A 694 21.78 47.68 -10.52
CA ALA A 694 20.67 48.06 -9.65
C ALA A 694 19.33 47.72 -10.31
N PRO A 695 18.34 47.15 -9.59
CA PRO A 695 17.03 46.85 -10.17
C PRO A 695 16.33 48.15 -10.60
N THR A 696 15.67 48.14 -11.75
CA THR A 696 14.94 49.31 -12.27
C THR A 696 13.51 49.41 -11.74
N GLY A 697 13.03 48.37 -11.04
CA GLY A 697 11.62 48.20 -10.69
C GLY A 697 10.73 47.77 -11.86
N GLN A 698 11.27 47.69 -13.09
CA GLN A 698 10.55 47.15 -14.23
C GLN A 698 10.66 45.63 -14.21
N GLU A 699 9.50 44.97 -14.17
CA GLU A 699 9.39 43.52 -14.22
C GLU A 699 8.66 43.07 -15.47
N CYS A 700 9.05 41.92 -16.00
CA CYS A 700 8.39 41.26 -17.13
C CYS A 700 8.49 39.74 -16.95
N TRP A 701 7.80 38.99 -17.80
CA TRP A 701 7.87 37.53 -17.82
C TRP A 701 8.74 37.07 -18.98
N VAL A 702 9.51 36.01 -18.76
CA VAL A 702 10.32 35.32 -19.78
C VAL A 702 10.22 33.81 -19.59
N GLU A 703 10.58 33.04 -20.60
CA GLU A 703 10.78 31.61 -20.45
C GLU A 703 12.05 31.34 -19.60
N PRO A 704 12.06 30.33 -18.71
CA PRO A 704 13.19 30.08 -17.81
C PRO A 704 14.54 29.92 -18.52
N ALA A 705 14.55 29.30 -19.70
CA ALA A 705 15.75 29.08 -20.50
C ALA A 705 16.37 30.38 -21.06
N SER A 706 15.64 31.50 -21.05
CA SER A 706 16.11 32.80 -21.51
C SER A 706 16.85 33.60 -20.42
N VAL A 707 16.85 33.13 -19.17
CA VAL A 707 17.66 33.73 -18.10
C VAL A 707 19.07 33.13 -18.16
N PRO A 708 20.15 33.95 -18.25
CA PRO A 708 21.51 33.44 -18.35
C PRO A 708 21.87 32.51 -17.19
N VAL A 709 22.36 31.31 -17.52
CA VAL A 709 22.90 30.32 -16.56
C VAL A 709 24.27 30.75 -15.99
N GLN A 710 24.87 31.78 -16.58
CA GLN A 710 26.13 32.39 -16.13
C GLN A 710 25.93 33.26 -14.88
N ALA A 711 27.02 33.79 -14.32
CA ALA A 711 27.03 34.50 -13.05
C ALA A 711 25.93 35.59 -12.94
N PRO A 712 25.31 35.78 -11.75
CA PRO A 712 24.30 36.80 -11.55
C PRO A 712 24.78 38.17 -12.04
N GLY A 713 24.03 38.78 -12.97
CA GLY A 713 24.38 40.05 -13.60
C GLY A 713 24.94 39.95 -15.02
N SER A 714 25.17 38.75 -15.58
CA SER A 714 25.56 38.61 -16.98
C SER A 714 24.54 39.26 -17.94
N PRO A 715 24.99 40.03 -18.95
CA PRO A 715 24.11 40.59 -19.96
C PRO A 715 23.58 39.53 -20.92
N LEU A 716 22.38 39.78 -21.48
CA LEU A 716 21.79 38.98 -22.53
C LEU A 716 22.69 38.98 -23.78
N THR A 717 23.03 37.79 -24.27
CA THR A 717 23.84 37.59 -25.49
C THR A 717 23.01 37.49 -26.77
N VAL A 718 21.70 37.33 -26.63
CA VAL A 718 20.69 37.28 -27.70
C VAL A 718 19.48 38.12 -27.28
N GLU A 719 18.67 38.57 -28.24
CA GLU A 719 17.40 39.21 -27.93
C GLU A 719 16.41 38.19 -27.34
N VAL A 720 15.69 38.56 -26.29
CA VAL A 720 14.77 37.67 -25.57
C VAL A 720 13.32 38.16 -25.73
N PRO A 721 12.39 37.32 -26.23
CA PRO A 721 10.96 37.59 -26.15
C PRO A 721 10.49 37.66 -24.70
N ALA A 722 9.71 38.67 -24.36
CA ALA A 722 9.20 38.88 -23.01
C ALA A 722 7.73 39.33 -23.03
N TRP A 723 7.06 39.20 -21.89
CA TRP A 723 5.68 39.63 -21.74
C TRP A 723 5.54 40.65 -20.60
N SER A 724 4.81 41.74 -20.83
CA SER A 724 4.51 42.76 -19.80
C SER A 724 3.56 42.24 -18.72
N ALA A 725 2.65 41.34 -19.10
CA ALA A 725 1.71 40.63 -18.24
C ALA A 725 1.99 39.12 -18.25
N PHE A 726 1.33 38.35 -17.38
CA PHE A 726 1.46 36.89 -17.41
C PHE A 726 0.92 36.32 -18.76
N PRO A 727 1.63 35.39 -19.43
CA PRO A 727 1.27 34.98 -20.79
C PRO A 727 -0.07 34.22 -20.91
N LEU A 728 -0.52 33.56 -19.84
CA LEU A 728 -1.81 32.86 -19.81
C LEU A 728 -2.89 33.78 -19.24
N GLN A 729 -3.97 33.97 -20.01
CA GLN A 729 -5.09 34.84 -19.62
C GLN A 729 -6.41 34.13 -19.97
N LEU A 730 -7.35 34.05 -19.02
CA LEU A 730 -8.64 33.37 -19.24
C LEU A 730 -9.44 33.94 -20.42
N ALA A 731 -9.31 35.25 -20.70
CA ALA A 731 -9.91 35.89 -21.88
C ALA A 731 -9.40 35.36 -23.23
N ASN A 732 -8.29 34.61 -23.24
CA ASN A 732 -7.70 33.97 -24.41
C ASN A 732 -7.96 32.45 -24.45
N ALA A 733 -8.97 31.96 -23.72
CA ALA A 733 -9.50 30.60 -23.84
C ALA A 733 -10.25 30.42 -25.19
N LYS A 734 -9.49 30.36 -26.29
CA LYS A 734 -9.99 30.42 -27.68
C LYS A 734 -9.63 29.17 -28.51
N SER A 735 -9.16 28.10 -27.89
CA SER A 735 -8.99 26.82 -28.59
C SER A 735 -10.32 26.33 -29.20
N PRO A 736 -10.28 25.43 -30.19
CA PRO A 736 -11.46 24.64 -30.54
C PRO A 736 -12.12 24.05 -29.29
N PRO A 737 -13.46 24.10 -29.16
CA PRO A 737 -14.15 23.56 -28.00
C PRO A 737 -14.04 22.03 -27.97
N SER A 738 -13.82 21.45 -26.79
CA SER A 738 -13.78 19.99 -26.63
C SER A 738 -15.11 19.35 -27.08
N THR A 739 -15.04 18.22 -27.77
CA THR A 739 -16.26 17.45 -28.12
C THR A 739 -16.70 16.50 -27.00
N GLN A 740 -15.85 16.29 -25.99
CA GLN A 740 -16.02 15.32 -24.90
C GLN A 740 -15.56 15.90 -23.56
N GLN A 741 -16.06 15.30 -22.47
CA GLN A 741 -15.55 15.52 -21.12
C GLN A 741 -14.16 14.86 -20.95
N ARG A 742 -13.25 15.50 -20.20
CA ARG A 742 -11.99 14.90 -19.74
C ARG A 742 -11.93 14.97 -18.21
N VAL A 743 -11.39 13.93 -17.58
CA VAL A 743 -11.21 13.87 -16.13
C VAL A 743 -9.75 13.56 -15.83
N MET A 744 -9.13 14.30 -14.91
CA MET A 744 -7.74 14.12 -14.51
C MET A 744 -7.63 14.18 -12.99
N ALA A 745 -6.98 13.18 -12.39
CA ALA A 745 -6.69 13.20 -10.96
C ALA A 745 -5.69 14.32 -10.63
N ARG A 746 -5.85 14.98 -9.49
CA ARG A 746 -4.97 16.06 -9.03
C ARG A 746 -3.50 15.63 -8.95
N ALA A 747 -3.25 14.40 -8.51
CA ALA A 747 -1.91 13.82 -8.47
C ALA A 747 -1.27 13.66 -9.88
N GLU A 748 -2.07 13.41 -10.92
CA GLU A 748 -1.60 13.36 -12.33
C GLU A 748 -1.25 14.77 -12.86
N LEU A 749 -1.92 15.81 -12.35
CA LEU A 749 -1.66 17.20 -12.70
C LEU A 749 -0.43 17.75 -11.96
N ASP A 750 -0.32 17.48 -10.66
CA ASP A 750 0.81 17.92 -9.82
C ASP A 750 2.14 17.24 -10.19
N ALA A 751 2.11 16.00 -10.70
CA ALA A 751 3.30 15.25 -11.13
C ALA A 751 3.88 15.68 -12.50
N ARG A 752 3.31 16.70 -13.15
CA ARG A 752 3.78 17.18 -14.45
C ARG A 752 5.08 17.98 -14.29
N VAL A 753 6.02 17.76 -15.22
CA VAL A 753 7.29 18.52 -15.28
C VAL A 753 7.03 20.03 -15.38
N GLU A 754 7.93 20.84 -14.83
CA GLU A 754 7.73 22.30 -14.65
C GLU A 754 7.35 23.05 -15.94
N LYS A 755 7.83 22.63 -17.12
CA LYS A 755 7.43 23.22 -18.42
C LYS A 755 5.96 22.95 -18.84
N LEU A 756 5.24 22.10 -18.10
CA LEU A 756 3.82 21.79 -18.27
C LEU A 756 2.97 22.34 -17.11
N THR A 757 3.58 23.07 -16.18
CA THR A 757 2.91 23.79 -15.10
C THR A 757 3.29 25.27 -15.16
N ALA A 758 2.46 26.13 -14.59
CA ALA A 758 2.81 27.52 -14.37
C ALA A 758 2.04 28.05 -13.17
N VAL A 759 2.50 29.14 -12.56
CA VAL A 759 1.77 29.87 -11.52
C VAL A 759 1.70 31.32 -11.94
N ASP A 760 0.50 31.89 -11.93
CA ASP A 760 0.28 33.28 -12.33
C ASP A 760 0.62 34.29 -11.22
N ALA A 761 0.48 35.58 -11.54
CA ALA A 761 0.73 36.67 -10.60
C ALA A 761 -0.20 36.68 -9.36
N GLU A 762 -1.30 35.92 -9.37
CA GLU A 762 -2.26 35.76 -8.27
C GLU A 762 -2.01 34.46 -7.47
N GLY A 763 -0.95 33.72 -7.81
CA GLY A 763 -0.60 32.45 -7.16
C GLY A 763 -1.47 31.26 -7.58
N LYS A 764 -2.31 31.37 -8.63
CA LYS A 764 -3.10 30.23 -9.11
C LYS A 764 -2.24 29.34 -10.00
N ARG A 765 -2.34 28.02 -9.83
CA ARG A 765 -1.70 27.05 -10.73
C ARG A 765 -2.42 26.97 -12.06
N TRP A 766 -1.63 26.65 -13.08
CA TRP A 766 -2.05 26.32 -14.43
C TRP A 766 -1.38 25.02 -14.84
N TRP A 767 -2.10 24.17 -15.58
CA TRP A 767 -1.55 22.96 -16.18
C TRP A 767 -1.74 22.98 -17.68
N ARG A 768 -0.71 22.59 -18.42
CA ARG A 768 -0.79 22.32 -19.85
C ARG A 768 -1.48 20.97 -20.02
N VAL A 769 -2.64 20.98 -20.67
CA VAL A 769 -3.54 19.83 -20.85
C VAL A 769 -3.94 19.70 -22.32
N GLU A 770 -4.45 18.55 -22.70
CA GLU A 770 -4.95 18.32 -24.06
C GLU A 770 -6.47 18.13 -24.03
N ALA A 771 -7.14 18.72 -25.01
CA ALA A 771 -8.51 18.46 -25.38
C ALA A 771 -8.56 17.62 -26.67
N HIS A 772 -9.74 17.10 -26.97
CA HIS A 772 -10.01 16.19 -28.09
C HIS A 772 -9.47 16.72 -29.45
N ARG A 773 -8.99 15.81 -30.31
CA ARG A 773 -8.28 16.10 -31.58
C ARG A 773 -7.09 17.06 -31.37
N GLU A 774 -6.12 16.61 -30.58
CA GLU A 774 -4.80 17.24 -30.40
C GLU A 774 -4.80 18.72 -29.97
N THR A 775 -5.93 19.21 -29.44
CA THR A 775 -6.06 20.62 -29.05
C THR A 775 -5.35 20.82 -27.71
N VAL A 776 -4.07 21.21 -27.75
CA VAL A 776 -3.25 21.43 -26.54
C VAL A 776 -3.31 22.89 -26.09
N GLY A 777 -3.49 23.11 -24.80
CA GLY A 777 -3.50 24.43 -24.19
C GLY A 777 -3.42 24.35 -22.68
N TRP A 778 -3.85 25.40 -21.99
CA TRP A 778 -3.73 25.54 -20.54
C TRP A 778 -5.08 25.65 -19.87
N VAL A 779 -5.16 25.08 -18.66
CA VAL A 779 -6.30 25.19 -17.74
C VAL A 779 -5.85 25.77 -16.40
N ARG A 780 -6.63 26.70 -15.82
CA ARG A 780 -6.38 27.30 -14.50
C ARG A 780 -6.99 26.46 -13.37
N GLU A 781 -6.35 26.48 -12.21
CA GLU A 781 -6.78 25.76 -10.99
C GLU A 781 -8.14 26.16 -10.45
N LYS A 782 -8.51 27.44 -10.62
CA LYS A 782 -9.84 27.97 -10.30
C LYS A 782 -10.32 28.89 -11.42
N ASP A 783 -11.62 29.09 -11.47
CA ASP A 783 -12.31 30.08 -12.31
C ASP A 783 -12.16 29.88 -13.83
N HIS A 784 -11.59 28.75 -14.28
CA HIS A 784 -11.53 28.40 -15.70
C HIS A 784 -12.93 27.95 -16.18
N PRO A 785 -13.53 28.61 -17.20
CA PRO A 785 -14.88 28.30 -17.66
C PRO A 785 -15.05 26.83 -18.06
N LYS A 786 -16.19 26.21 -17.71
CA LYS A 786 -16.47 24.79 -17.98
C LYS A 786 -15.45 23.82 -17.37
N THR A 787 -14.93 24.15 -16.20
CA THR A 787 -14.14 23.25 -15.38
C THR A 787 -14.66 23.23 -13.95
N ARG A 788 -14.49 22.09 -13.27
CA ARG A 788 -14.83 21.95 -11.86
C ARG A 788 -14.00 20.86 -11.20
N TRP A 789 -13.78 20.98 -9.90
CA TRP A 789 -13.22 19.92 -9.08
C TRP A 789 -14.35 19.03 -8.56
N GLU A 790 -14.16 17.72 -8.65
CA GLU A 790 -15.07 16.68 -8.17
C GLU A 790 -14.39 15.71 -7.20
N SER A 791 -15.17 15.11 -6.33
CA SER A 791 -14.72 14.00 -5.49
C SER A 791 -14.59 12.71 -6.32
N PRO A 792 -13.64 11.80 -6.00
CA PRO A 792 -13.65 10.41 -6.48
C PRO A 792 -15.03 9.73 -6.32
N TRP A 793 -15.75 10.05 -5.24
CA TRP A 793 -17.09 9.50 -4.96
C TRP A 793 -18.19 10.06 -5.88
N ALA A 794 -17.94 11.11 -6.66
CA ALA A 794 -18.85 11.52 -7.73
C ALA A 794 -18.80 10.57 -8.94
N TRP A 795 -17.82 9.65 -8.98
CA TRP A 795 -17.47 8.83 -10.15
C TRP A 795 -17.36 9.69 -11.42
N PRO A 796 -16.47 10.72 -11.40
CA PRO A 796 -16.41 11.73 -12.45
C PRO A 796 -16.02 11.11 -13.80
N GLY A 797 -16.89 11.29 -14.79
CA GLY A 797 -16.70 10.78 -16.15
C GLY A 797 -17.06 9.29 -16.32
N PHE A 798 -17.52 8.59 -15.27
CA PHE A 798 -18.04 7.23 -15.41
C PHE A 798 -19.46 7.24 -15.95
N GLU A 799 -19.66 6.45 -17.01
CA GLU A 799 -20.90 6.37 -17.77
C GLU A 799 -21.39 4.92 -17.88
N PHE A 800 -22.69 4.72 -17.69
CA PHE A 800 -23.32 3.42 -17.86
C PHE A 800 -23.62 3.15 -19.33
N VAL A 801 -23.41 1.91 -19.74
CA VAL A 801 -23.82 1.40 -21.04
C VAL A 801 -24.48 0.05 -20.84
N GLU A 802 -25.78 -0.05 -21.07
CA GLU A 802 -26.56 -1.28 -20.88
C GLU A 802 -26.84 -1.98 -22.20
N GLU A 803 -26.36 -3.21 -22.35
CA GLU A 803 -26.60 -4.04 -23.53
C GLU A 803 -27.53 -5.21 -23.22
N GLY A 804 -28.82 -4.89 -23.18
CA GLY A 804 -29.89 -5.88 -23.04
C GLY A 804 -30.10 -6.67 -24.33
N GLY A 805 -29.71 -7.95 -24.31
CA GLY A 805 -30.16 -8.95 -25.28
C GLY A 805 -29.45 -8.99 -26.63
N LEU A 806 -28.23 -8.45 -26.76
CA LEU A 806 -27.33 -8.79 -27.88
C LEU A 806 -26.65 -10.13 -27.61
N ARG A 807 -26.67 -11.04 -28.59
CA ARG A 807 -26.05 -12.38 -28.50
C ARG A 807 -24.73 -12.43 -29.28
N PRO A 808 -23.81 -13.38 -28.99
CA PRO A 808 -22.62 -13.61 -29.80
C PRO A 808 -22.92 -13.79 -31.30
N LEU A 809 -24.03 -14.44 -31.64
CA LEU A 809 -24.51 -14.58 -33.03
C LEU A 809 -24.83 -13.23 -33.69
N ASP A 810 -25.34 -12.25 -32.95
CA ASP A 810 -25.68 -10.93 -33.51
C ASP A 810 -24.39 -10.14 -33.82
N LEU A 811 -23.40 -10.18 -32.91
CA LEU A 811 -22.09 -9.56 -33.08
C LEU A 811 -21.27 -10.20 -34.23
N PHE A 812 -21.31 -11.53 -34.33
CA PHE A 812 -20.62 -12.21 -35.44
C PHE A 812 -21.30 -11.98 -36.78
N ALA A 813 -22.64 -11.92 -36.81
CA ALA A 813 -23.39 -11.57 -38.01
C ALA A 813 -23.10 -10.14 -38.49
N TRP A 814 -22.94 -9.17 -37.57
CA TRP A 814 -22.42 -7.83 -37.90
C TRP A 814 -21.08 -7.90 -38.65
N GLN A 815 -20.09 -8.62 -38.10
CA GLN A 815 -18.76 -8.73 -38.73
C GLN A 815 -18.80 -9.40 -40.11
N VAL A 816 -19.58 -10.47 -40.28
CA VAL A 816 -19.76 -11.16 -41.57
C VAL A 816 -20.54 -10.32 -42.59
N TYR A 817 -21.45 -9.47 -42.13
CA TYR A 817 -22.18 -8.52 -42.98
C TYR A 817 -21.28 -7.39 -43.48
N GLN A 818 -20.61 -6.68 -42.57
CA GLN A 818 -19.74 -5.53 -42.89
C GLN A 818 -18.61 -5.92 -43.85
N ARG A 819 -17.97 -7.08 -43.63
CA ARG A 819 -16.89 -7.59 -44.52
C ARG A 819 -17.38 -8.12 -45.87
N GLY A 820 -18.66 -7.97 -46.21
CA GLY A 820 -19.26 -8.46 -47.46
C GLY A 820 -19.27 -9.98 -47.62
N ARG A 821 -19.04 -10.74 -46.53
CA ARG A 821 -18.89 -12.21 -46.55
C ARG A 821 -20.20 -12.99 -46.40
N SER A 822 -21.34 -12.28 -46.41
CA SER A 822 -22.67 -12.89 -46.32
C SER A 822 -23.09 -13.53 -47.65
N MET A 823 -23.52 -14.80 -47.62
CA MET A 823 -24.10 -15.45 -48.79
C MET A 823 -25.44 -14.82 -49.18
N MET A 824 -25.84 -14.89 -50.45
CA MET A 824 -27.07 -14.24 -50.95
C MET A 824 -28.32 -14.61 -50.13
N GLY A 825 -28.48 -15.88 -49.74
CA GLY A 825 -29.62 -16.34 -48.94
C GLY A 825 -29.55 -16.00 -47.44
N GLU A 826 -28.38 -15.62 -46.92
CA GLU A 826 -28.16 -15.30 -45.50
C GLU A 826 -28.09 -13.77 -45.26
N ARG A 827 -27.84 -13.00 -46.32
CA ARG A 827 -27.60 -11.55 -46.28
C ARG A 827 -28.74 -10.74 -45.63
N ALA A 828 -29.99 -11.20 -45.72
CA ALA A 828 -31.13 -10.54 -45.07
C ALA A 828 -31.13 -10.69 -43.54
N ASP A 829 -30.90 -11.91 -43.03
CA ASP A 829 -30.78 -12.18 -41.59
C ASP A 829 -29.54 -11.51 -41.00
N HIS A 830 -28.39 -11.64 -41.67
CA HIS A 830 -27.16 -10.96 -41.25
C HIS A 830 -27.33 -9.43 -41.24
N LYS A 831 -28.04 -8.84 -42.22
CA LYS A 831 -28.36 -7.41 -42.21
C LYS A 831 -29.22 -7.01 -41.01
N MET A 832 -30.28 -7.77 -40.72
CA MET A 832 -31.17 -7.51 -39.59
C MET A 832 -30.41 -7.52 -38.26
N ARG A 833 -29.52 -8.50 -38.07
CA ARG A 833 -28.64 -8.59 -36.89
C ARG A 833 -27.60 -7.47 -36.85
N ALA A 834 -27.03 -7.13 -38.00
CA ALA A 834 -26.11 -6.01 -38.13
C ALA A 834 -26.78 -4.67 -37.76
N ASP A 835 -28.01 -4.42 -38.23
CA ASP A 835 -28.78 -3.24 -37.85
C ASP A 835 -29.11 -3.23 -36.33
N LYS A 836 -29.39 -4.39 -35.72
CA LYS A 836 -29.57 -4.53 -34.26
C LYS A 836 -28.30 -4.15 -33.49
N VAL A 837 -27.13 -4.65 -33.91
CA VAL A 837 -25.83 -4.28 -33.33
C VAL A 837 -25.57 -2.78 -33.50
N ARG A 838 -25.73 -2.23 -34.71
CA ARG A 838 -25.47 -0.81 -34.99
C ARG A 838 -26.31 0.13 -34.12
N ASN A 839 -27.55 -0.23 -33.84
CA ASN A 839 -28.47 0.62 -33.06
C ASN A 839 -28.25 0.51 -31.53
N SER A 840 -27.44 -0.45 -31.07
CA SER A 840 -27.13 -0.62 -29.65
C SER A 840 -26.41 0.59 -29.04
N SER A 841 -26.41 0.67 -27.71
CA SER A 841 -25.82 1.81 -26.99
C SER A 841 -24.30 1.74 -26.96
N LEU A 842 -23.75 0.54 -26.74
CA LEU A 842 -22.32 0.26 -26.67
C LEU A 842 -21.66 0.28 -28.04
N HIS A 843 -22.35 -0.19 -29.09
CA HIS A 843 -21.82 -0.03 -30.45
C HIS A 843 -21.74 1.45 -30.83
N ARG A 844 -22.81 2.24 -30.66
CA ARG A 844 -22.75 3.69 -30.92
C ARG A 844 -21.67 4.36 -30.08
N LYS A 845 -21.59 4.06 -28.77
CA LYS A 845 -20.59 4.67 -27.88
C LYS A 845 -19.15 4.32 -28.22
N VAL A 846 -18.86 3.07 -28.62
CA VAL A 846 -17.47 2.61 -28.84
C VAL A 846 -17.07 2.71 -30.30
N TYR A 847 -17.90 2.27 -31.25
CA TYR A 847 -17.55 2.35 -32.67
C TYR A 847 -17.47 3.80 -33.15
N GLU A 848 -18.41 4.70 -32.82
CA GLU A 848 -18.32 6.13 -33.24
C GLU A 848 -17.05 6.85 -32.73
N LEU A 849 -16.36 6.28 -31.74
CA LEU A 849 -15.14 6.84 -31.16
C LEU A 849 -13.84 6.16 -31.62
N LEU A 850 -13.91 4.88 -31.98
CA LEU A 850 -12.74 4.05 -32.26
C LEU A 850 -12.61 3.64 -33.73
N ASP A 851 -13.73 3.61 -34.48
CA ASP A 851 -13.79 3.33 -35.91
C ASP A 851 -13.40 4.60 -36.66
N THR A 852 -12.12 4.70 -37.02
CA THR A 852 -11.54 5.96 -37.51
C THR A 852 -11.54 6.08 -39.02
N ASP A 853 -11.68 4.97 -39.75
CA ASP A 853 -11.81 4.95 -41.20
C ASP A 853 -13.27 4.78 -41.68
N GLY A 854 -14.18 4.38 -40.80
CA GLY A 854 -15.61 4.26 -41.06
C GLY A 854 -16.02 2.94 -41.73
N ASP A 855 -15.18 1.90 -41.67
CA ASP A 855 -15.50 0.58 -42.25
C ASP A 855 -16.50 -0.26 -41.41
N GLY A 856 -16.78 0.14 -40.17
CA GLY A 856 -17.67 -0.56 -39.24
C GLY A 856 -17.03 -1.77 -38.55
N ASN A 857 -15.70 -1.90 -38.57
CA ASN A 857 -14.97 -3.12 -38.23
C ASN A 857 -13.71 -2.80 -37.41
N LEU A 858 -13.92 -2.44 -36.13
CA LEU A 858 -12.84 -2.21 -35.16
C LEU A 858 -11.75 -3.28 -35.19
N THR A 859 -10.60 -2.89 -35.72
CA THR A 859 -9.42 -3.74 -35.84
C THR A 859 -8.57 -3.70 -34.56
N PRO A 860 -7.70 -4.69 -34.31
CA PRO A 860 -6.69 -4.60 -33.26
C PRO A 860 -5.76 -3.38 -33.42
N ALA A 861 -5.57 -2.90 -34.65
CA ALA A 861 -4.77 -1.72 -34.94
C ALA A 861 -5.44 -0.43 -34.42
N GLU A 862 -6.74 -0.27 -34.63
CA GLU A 862 -7.52 0.85 -34.12
C GLU A 862 -7.71 0.80 -32.61
N LEU A 863 -8.02 -0.38 -32.04
CA LEU A 863 -8.06 -0.56 -30.58
C LEU A 863 -6.71 -0.20 -29.94
N LYS A 864 -5.59 -0.60 -30.56
CA LYS A 864 -4.24 -0.20 -30.11
C LYS A 864 -3.93 1.28 -30.33
N ALA A 865 -4.45 1.90 -31.39
CA ALA A 865 -4.35 3.35 -31.61
C ALA A 865 -5.16 4.13 -30.56
N ALA A 866 -6.35 3.63 -30.18
CA ALA A 866 -7.16 4.17 -29.10
C ALA A 866 -6.45 4.10 -27.75
N GLN A 867 -5.79 2.98 -27.43
CA GLN A 867 -4.97 2.85 -26.21
C GLN A 867 -3.74 3.77 -26.22
N LYS A 868 -3.15 4.06 -27.40
CA LYS A 868 -2.08 5.07 -27.54
C LYS A 868 -2.56 6.50 -27.32
N SER A 869 -3.85 6.78 -27.51
CA SER A 869 -4.47 8.08 -27.20
C SER A 869 -4.86 8.13 -25.72
N PRO A 870 -4.19 8.94 -24.87
CA PRO A 870 -4.52 8.99 -23.44
C PRO A 870 -5.96 9.43 -23.16
N MET A 871 -6.61 10.11 -24.11
CA MET A 871 -8.01 10.51 -24.01
C MET A 871 -8.97 9.37 -24.34
N LEU A 872 -8.78 8.65 -25.45
CA LEU A 872 -9.66 7.53 -25.82
C LEU A 872 -9.50 6.38 -24.83
N ALA A 873 -8.25 6.03 -24.45
CA ALA A 873 -7.96 5.07 -23.38
C ALA A 873 -8.70 5.43 -22.07
N ARG A 874 -8.72 6.71 -21.69
CA ARG A 874 -9.41 7.18 -20.47
C ARG A 874 -10.93 7.09 -20.59
N HIS A 875 -11.50 7.37 -21.76
CA HIS A 875 -12.95 7.24 -21.97
C HIS A 875 -13.38 5.77 -21.83
N LEU A 876 -12.66 4.85 -22.48
CA LEU A 876 -12.90 3.39 -22.35
C LEU A 876 -12.73 2.91 -20.89
N GLN A 877 -11.76 3.44 -20.16
CA GLN A 877 -11.53 3.14 -18.74
C GLN A 877 -12.68 3.57 -17.82
N HIS A 878 -13.54 4.50 -18.25
CA HIS A 878 -14.66 5.00 -17.45
C HIS A 878 -16.03 4.47 -17.92
N LEU A 879 -16.07 3.57 -18.93
CA LEU A 879 -17.29 2.85 -19.26
C LEU A 879 -17.59 1.79 -18.17
N ILE A 880 -18.83 1.77 -17.70
CA ILE A 880 -19.39 0.67 -16.90
C ILE A 880 -20.39 -0.05 -17.80
N ALA A 881 -19.99 -1.18 -18.35
CA ALA A 881 -20.73 -1.88 -19.39
C ALA A 881 -21.48 -3.08 -18.79
N ARG A 882 -22.78 -3.19 -19.04
CA ARG A 882 -23.61 -4.32 -18.58
C ARG A 882 -23.94 -5.25 -19.72
N TYR A 883 -23.48 -6.50 -19.62
CA TYR A 883 -23.78 -7.60 -20.56
C TYR A 883 -23.50 -8.96 -19.91
N GLU A 884 -23.84 -10.04 -20.62
CA GLU A 884 -23.65 -11.43 -20.18
C GLU A 884 -22.15 -11.79 -20.04
N SER A 885 -21.73 -12.29 -18.88
CA SER A 885 -20.37 -12.77 -18.63
C SER A 885 -19.98 -13.93 -19.56
N GLU A 886 -18.73 -13.90 -20.05
CA GLU A 886 -18.17 -14.94 -20.91
C GLU A 886 -17.93 -16.27 -20.15
N TRP A 887 -17.81 -16.21 -18.82
CA TRP A 887 -17.34 -17.30 -17.96
C TRP A 887 -18.42 -18.31 -17.53
N GLY A 888 -19.62 -18.24 -18.12
CA GLY A 888 -20.74 -19.13 -17.84
C GLY A 888 -21.84 -19.11 -18.92
N GLY A 889 -22.97 -19.75 -18.60
CA GLY A 889 -24.11 -19.92 -19.50
C GLY A 889 -23.99 -21.14 -20.41
N GLY A 890 -25.13 -21.63 -20.91
CA GLY A 890 -25.19 -22.84 -21.72
C GLY A 890 -24.40 -22.72 -23.03
N MET A 891 -23.81 -23.83 -23.48
CA MET A 891 -23.08 -23.91 -24.76
C MET A 891 -23.96 -23.68 -26.01
N GLU A 892 -25.26 -23.53 -25.83
CA GLU A 892 -26.26 -23.19 -26.85
C GLU A 892 -25.92 -21.88 -27.57
N LYS A 893 -25.55 -20.82 -26.83
CA LYS A 893 -25.21 -19.50 -27.42
C LYS A 893 -23.99 -19.55 -28.35
N TRP A 894 -23.08 -20.50 -28.11
CA TRP A 894 -21.93 -20.77 -28.97
C TRP A 894 -22.29 -21.74 -30.10
N THR A 895 -23.14 -22.74 -29.83
CA THR A 895 -23.61 -23.69 -30.86
C THR A 895 -24.44 -23.00 -31.95
N GLU A 896 -25.16 -21.93 -31.62
CA GLU A 896 -25.82 -21.06 -32.62
C GLU A 896 -24.86 -20.49 -33.68
N LEU A 897 -23.58 -20.29 -33.35
CA LEU A 897 -22.57 -19.79 -34.29
C LEU A 897 -22.08 -20.86 -35.28
N ASP A 898 -22.31 -22.15 -35.03
CA ASP A 898 -21.71 -23.26 -35.80
C ASP A 898 -21.93 -23.12 -37.31
N ARG A 899 -23.12 -22.68 -37.73
CA ARG A 899 -23.46 -22.50 -39.15
C ARG A 899 -22.53 -21.51 -39.87
N MET A 900 -22.07 -20.48 -39.16
CA MET A 900 -21.22 -19.42 -39.68
C MET A 900 -19.74 -19.74 -39.40
N MET A 901 -19.42 -20.17 -38.18
CA MET A 901 -18.05 -20.39 -37.72
C MET A 901 -17.42 -21.69 -38.24
N LEU A 902 -18.16 -22.81 -38.33
CA LEU A 902 -17.62 -24.02 -38.96
C LEU A 902 -17.35 -23.80 -40.46
N ARG A 903 -18.09 -22.91 -41.11
CA ARG A 903 -17.82 -22.53 -42.50
C ARG A 903 -16.59 -21.63 -42.64
N ALA A 904 -16.38 -20.72 -41.68
CA ALA A 904 -15.27 -19.75 -41.72
C ALA A 904 -13.94 -20.28 -41.17
N GLN A 905 -13.97 -21.19 -40.18
CA GLN A 905 -12.82 -21.63 -39.38
C GLN A 905 -12.77 -23.17 -39.21
N GLY A 906 -13.84 -23.90 -39.52
CA GLY A 906 -13.83 -25.37 -39.54
C GLY A 906 -13.45 -26.02 -38.20
N ALA A 907 -12.45 -26.89 -38.21
CA ALA A 907 -11.96 -27.59 -37.02
C ALA A 907 -11.42 -26.64 -35.93
N GLU A 908 -11.00 -25.43 -36.31
CA GLU A 908 -10.46 -24.43 -35.39
C GLU A 908 -11.57 -23.96 -34.43
N TRP A 909 -12.79 -23.76 -34.95
CA TRP A 909 -13.97 -23.45 -34.12
C TRP A 909 -14.40 -24.63 -33.23
N SER A 910 -14.30 -25.87 -33.72
CA SER A 910 -14.62 -27.05 -32.89
C SER A 910 -13.69 -27.18 -31.68
N GLY A 911 -12.38 -26.94 -31.88
CA GLY A 911 -11.43 -26.87 -30.76
C GLY A 911 -11.72 -25.69 -29.83
N GLU A 912 -12.08 -24.54 -30.38
CA GLU A 912 -12.38 -23.34 -29.60
C GLU A 912 -13.60 -23.54 -28.67
N LYS A 913 -14.66 -24.23 -29.11
CA LYS A 913 -15.79 -24.55 -28.24
C LYS A 913 -15.40 -25.41 -27.04
N VAL A 914 -14.51 -26.40 -27.21
CA VAL A 914 -13.98 -27.23 -26.11
C VAL A 914 -13.17 -26.37 -25.13
N ARG A 915 -12.43 -25.40 -25.65
CA ARG A 915 -11.66 -24.45 -24.84
C ARG A 915 -12.57 -23.51 -24.04
N ILE A 916 -13.60 -22.95 -24.67
CA ILE A 916 -14.62 -22.12 -24.01
C ILE A 916 -15.30 -22.89 -22.88
N GLU A 917 -15.74 -24.13 -23.14
CA GLU A 917 -16.36 -25.01 -22.14
C GLU A 917 -15.45 -25.25 -20.92
N GLN A 918 -14.17 -25.54 -21.14
CA GLN A 918 -13.19 -25.73 -20.05
C GLN A 918 -12.82 -24.44 -19.30
N LEU A 919 -12.96 -23.27 -19.94
CA LEU A 919 -12.71 -21.98 -19.30
C LEU A 919 -13.83 -21.59 -18.33
N GLN A 920 -15.07 -22.03 -18.56
CA GLN A 920 -16.21 -21.72 -17.68
C GLN A 920 -15.96 -22.10 -16.22
N TRP A 921 -16.51 -21.28 -15.31
CA TRP A 921 -16.42 -21.48 -13.86
C TRP A 921 -17.61 -20.88 -13.08
N TRP A 922 -18.42 -20.01 -13.71
CA TRP A 922 -19.47 -19.22 -13.05
C TRP A 922 -20.47 -20.07 -12.27
N ASP A 923 -20.90 -21.20 -12.84
CA ASP A 923 -21.91 -22.07 -12.21
C ASP A 923 -21.44 -22.70 -10.91
N ALA A 924 -20.14 -22.96 -10.76
CA ALA A 924 -19.55 -23.44 -9.50
C ALA A 924 -19.54 -22.34 -8.42
N ALA A 925 -19.39 -21.07 -8.83
CA ALA A 925 -19.35 -19.93 -7.90
C ALA A 925 -20.73 -19.46 -7.42
N LYS A 926 -21.84 -19.94 -7.99
CA LYS A 926 -23.23 -19.56 -7.61
C LYS A 926 -23.57 -19.76 -6.13
N GLY A 927 -22.86 -20.63 -5.41
CA GLY A 927 -23.02 -20.83 -3.97
C GLY A 927 -22.30 -19.81 -3.08
N VAL A 928 -21.48 -18.93 -3.65
CA VAL A 928 -20.74 -17.90 -2.90
C VAL A 928 -21.71 -16.81 -2.44
N LYS A 929 -21.63 -16.44 -1.15
CA LYS A 929 -22.42 -15.35 -0.56
C LYS A 929 -22.18 -14.02 -1.31
N ASP A 930 -23.29 -13.36 -1.65
CA ASP A 930 -23.36 -12.09 -2.39
C ASP A 930 -22.86 -12.16 -3.85
N PHE A 931 -22.68 -13.36 -4.41
CA PHE A 931 -22.29 -13.55 -5.81
C PHE A 931 -23.47 -13.28 -6.76
N PRO A 932 -23.26 -12.69 -7.96
CA PRO A 932 -24.35 -12.40 -8.88
C PRO A 932 -25.09 -13.67 -9.37
N ALA A 933 -26.39 -13.72 -9.11
CA ALA A 933 -27.23 -14.87 -9.46
C ALA A 933 -27.44 -15.05 -10.99
N GLY A 934 -27.40 -13.95 -11.75
CA GLY A 934 -27.50 -13.92 -13.20
C GLY A 934 -26.15 -13.67 -13.87
N LEU A 935 -26.05 -13.99 -15.17
CA LEU A 935 -24.85 -13.78 -15.97
C LEU A 935 -24.71 -12.34 -16.48
N GLU A 936 -25.81 -11.58 -16.57
CA GLU A 936 -25.75 -10.14 -16.86
C GLU A 936 -25.21 -9.39 -15.64
N VAL A 937 -23.99 -8.87 -15.75
CA VAL A 937 -23.30 -8.13 -14.69
C VAL A 937 -22.73 -6.83 -15.23
N TYR A 938 -22.45 -5.89 -14.33
CA TYR A 938 -21.73 -4.66 -14.67
C TYR A 938 -20.24 -4.92 -14.63
N HIS A 939 -19.58 -4.78 -15.77
CA HIS A 939 -18.13 -4.87 -15.94
C HIS A 939 -17.49 -3.48 -15.82
N PHE A 940 -16.35 -3.41 -15.14
CA PHE A 940 -15.56 -2.21 -14.95
C PHE A 940 -14.16 -2.42 -15.52
N HIS A 941 -13.62 -1.43 -16.21
CA HIS A 941 -12.20 -1.45 -16.56
C HIS A 941 -11.35 -1.47 -15.28
N PRO A 942 -10.50 -2.49 -15.01
CA PRO A 942 -9.84 -2.64 -13.70
C PRO A 942 -8.91 -1.46 -13.35
N ILE A 943 -8.07 -1.05 -14.29
CA ILE A 943 -7.19 0.13 -14.14
C ILE A 943 -7.99 1.45 -14.03
N GLY A 944 -9.18 1.55 -14.64
CA GLY A 944 -10.05 2.73 -14.55
C GLY A 944 -10.65 2.90 -13.16
N LEU A 945 -11.24 1.82 -12.61
CA LEU A 945 -11.73 1.76 -11.24
C LEU A 945 -10.61 2.09 -10.24
N LEU A 946 -9.45 1.44 -10.40
CA LEU A 946 -8.26 1.73 -9.60
C LEU A 946 -7.86 3.20 -9.70
N SER A 947 -7.80 3.79 -10.89
CA SER A 947 -7.39 5.19 -11.06
C SER A 947 -8.29 6.17 -10.32
N ASN A 948 -9.60 5.89 -10.22
CA ASN A 948 -10.55 6.76 -9.53
C ASN A 948 -10.26 6.80 -8.02
N PHE A 949 -9.99 5.63 -7.41
CA PHE A 949 -9.85 5.49 -5.95
C PHE A 949 -8.41 5.43 -5.44
N MET A 950 -7.40 5.13 -6.27
CA MET A 950 -5.99 5.22 -5.88
C MET A 950 -5.54 6.66 -5.65
N GLY A 951 -6.05 7.62 -6.43
CA GLY A 951 -5.94 9.06 -6.14
C GLY A 951 -6.82 9.52 -4.96
N ALA A 952 -7.69 8.63 -4.46
CA ALA A 952 -8.43 8.74 -3.22
C ALA A 952 -7.76 8.00 -2.05
N ARG A 953 -6.51 7.48 -2.22
CA ARG A 953 -5.54 7.47 -1.09
C ARG A 953 -5.65 8.86 -0.50
N LYS A 954 -6.17 8.98 0.73
CA LYS A 954 -6.53 10.26 1.33
C LYS A 954 -5.45 11.27 0.95
N ARG A 955 -5.79 12.26 0.11
CA ARG A 955 -5.13 13.57 0.19
C ARG A 955 -5.37 13.93 1.64
N SER A 956 -4.34 13.72 2.45
CA SER A 956 -4.54 13.33 3.84
C SER A 956 -5.47 14.35 4.48
N CYS A 957 -6.42 13.97 5.33
CA CYS A 957 -7.27 14.91 6.11
C CYS A 957 -6.45 15.65 7.19
N CYS A 958 -5.20 15.88 6.84
CA CYS A 958 -3.94 16.02 7.55
C CYS A 958 -2.85 16.55 6.57
N GLN A 959 -3.27 17.23 5.49
CA GLN A 959 -2.34 17.98 4.65
C GLN A 959 -1.74 19.09 5.52
N ILE A 960 -0.43 19.28 5.41
CA ILE A 960 0.25 20.32 6.18
C ILE A 960 0.03 21.60 5.40
N THR A 961 -0.54 22.62 6.02
CA THR A 961 -0.78 23.93 5.39
C THR A 961 -0.09 25.03 6.18
N VAL A 962 0.02 26.22 5.59
CA VAL A 962 0.59 27.39 6.28
C VAL A 962 -0.27 27.76 7.50
N GLU A 963 -1.59 27.69 7.37
CA GLU A 963 -2.55 28.00 8.44
C GLU A 963 -2.43 27.03 9.62
N LEU A 964 -2.28 25.73 9.35
CA LEU A 964 -2.04 24.72 10.38
C LEU A 964 -0.74 25.02 11.14
N LEU A 965 0.35 25.27 10.42
CA LEU A 965 1.65 25.52 11.02
C LEU A 965 1.63 26.82 11.83
N ASP A 966 1.08 27.92 11.31
CA ASP A 966 0.94 29.19 12.03
C ASP A 966 0.13 29.04 13.31
N LYS A 967 -0.95 28.25 13.27
CA LYS A 967 -1.83 28.00 14.42
C LYS A 967 -1.18 27.11 15.48
N VAL A 968 -0.49 26.05 15.08
CA VAL A 968 0.19 25.12 16.02
C VAL A 968 1.48 25.74 16.59
N LEU A 969 2.20 26.56 15.81
CA LEU A 969 3.41 27.26 16.25
C LEU A 969 3.12 28.58 16.99
N GLY A 970 1.90 29.12 16.87
CA GLY A 970 1.57 30.44 17.40
C GLY A 970 2.39 31.59 16.77
N LYS A 971 2.84 31.42 15.51
CA LYS A 971 3.85 32.29 14.87
C LYS A 971 3.44 32.70 13.45
N SER A 972 3.01 33.95 13.28
CA SER A 972 2.69 34.54 11.97
C SER A 972 3.92 35.04 11.20
N GLY A 973 5.06 35.30 11.86
CA GLY A 973 6.33 35.64 11.22
C GLY A 973 7.00 34.46 10.49
N PRO A 974 8.11 34.69 9.75
CA PRO A 974 8.82 33.64 9.02
C PRO A 974 9.23 32.49 9.93
N TYR A 975 9.20 31.24 9.45
CA TYR A 975 9.56 30.10 10.30
C TYR A 975 11.06 30.12 10.64
N PHE A 976 11.90 29.97 9.63
CA PHE A 976 13.36 29.81 9.74
C PHE A 976 14.08 31.14 9.99
N ASP A 977 13.94 31.71 11.18
CA ASP A 977 14.57 32.98 11.58
C ASP A 977 15.95 32.82 12.27
N GLY A 978 16.43 31.59 12.43
CA GLY A 978 17.71 31.31 13.09
C GLY A 978 17.66 31.35 14.62
N GLY A 979 16.48 31.39 15.24
CA GLY A 979 16.33 31.17 16.67
C GLY A 979 16.05 32.43 17.50
N PRO A 980 15.93 32.29 18.84
CA PRO A 980 15.60 33.41 19.72
C PRO A 980 16.78 34.35 20.04
N LYS A 981 18.03 33.97 19.72
CA LYS A 981 19.23 34.77 20.02
C LYS A 981 19.75 35.46 18.76
N ALA A 982 19.93 36.78 18.80
CA ALA A 982 20.42 37.58 17.66
C ALA A 982 21.73 37.05 17.03
N VAL A 983 22.62 36.45 17.82
CA VAL A 983 23.86 35.81 17.33
C VAL A 983 23.54 34.61 16.43
N HIS A 984 22.60 33.75 16.83
CA HIS A 984 22.19 32.58 16.05
C HIS A 984 21.41 33.03 14.79
N GLN A 985 20.58 34.07 14.88
CA GLN A 985 19.87 34.66 13.73
C GLN A 985 20.86 35.14 12.68
N ALA A 986 21.85 35.96 13.09
CA ALA A 986 22.89 36.47 12.20
C ALA A 986 23.77 35.36 11.61
N GLU A 987 24.08 34.32 12.39
CA GLU A 987 24.83 33.16 11.89
C GLU A 987 24.02 32.32 10.90
N PHE A 988 22.75 32.02 11.20
CA PHE A 988 21.88 31.22 10.35
C PHE A 988 21.61 31.92 9.01
N ALA A 989 21.33 33.23 9.04
CA ALA A 989 21.22 34.07 7.84
C ALA A 989 22.49 34.04 6.97
N ARG A 990 23.68 33.95 7.59
CA ARG A 990 24.97 33.90 6.89
C ARG A 990 25.25 32.52 6.26
N ILE A 991 24.92 31.43 6.95
CA ILE A 991 25.25 30.07 6.48
C ILE A 991 24.19 29.52 5.51
N ALA A 992 22.91 29.75 5.78
CA ALA A 992 21.76 29.20 5.06
C ALA A 992 20.82 30.29 4.51
N PRO A 993 21.31 31.26 3.71
CA PRO A 993 20.51 32.41 3.24
C PRO A 993 19.30 32.03 2.37
N ASN A 994 19.34 30.86 1.70
CA ASN A 994 18.22 30.34 0.90
C ASN A 994 17.10 29.73 1.75
N VAL A 995 17.35 29.47 3.03
CA VAL A 995 16.41 28.89 4.00
C VAL A 995 15.96 29.95 5.02
N HIS A 996 16.86 30.84 5.43
CA HIS A 996 16.54 31.94 6.33
C HIS A 996 15.41 32.81 5.76
N GLU A 997 14.33 32.99 6.54
CA GLU A 997 13.10 33.66 6.12
C GLU A 997 12.48 33.12 4.80
N MET A 998 12.67 31.83 4.47
CA MET A 998 12.04 31.19 3.32
C MET A 998 10.51 31.38 3.34
N ASP A 999 9.95 31.58 2.14
CA ASP A 999 8.51 31.61 1.92
C ASP A 999 7.79 30.37 2.52
N LYS A 1000 6.74 30.63 3.30
CA LYS A 1000 6.03 29.61 4.07
C LYS A 1000 5.35 28.58 3.16
N GLN A 1001 4.78 29.01 2.03
CA GLN A 1001 4.10 28.10 1.11
C GLN A 1001 5.12 27.20 0.40
N LYS A 1002 6.24 27.76 -0.07
CA LYS A 1002 7.34 26.99 -0.66
C LYS A 1002 7.90 25.94 0.31
N PHE A 1003 8.04 26.26 1.59
CA PHE A 1003 8.42 25.28 2.61
C PHE A 1003 7.38 24.16 2.75
N VAL A 1004 6.10 24.53 2.88
CA VAL A 1004 4.98 23.59 3.02
C VAL A 1004 4.86 22.66 1.81
N ASP A 1005 5.04 23.18 0.60
CA ASP A 1005 5.00 22.41 -0.65
C ASP A 1005 6.15 21.39 -0.69
N LEU A 1006 7.39 21.81 -0.36
CA LEU A 1006 8.56 20.93 -0.27
C LEU A 1006 8.38 19.85 0.83
N LEU A 1007 7.83 20.22 1.98
CA LEU A 1007 7.58 19.31 3.09
C LEU A 1007 6.56 18.23 2.71
N ASN A 1008 5.39 18.61 2.16
CA ASN A 1008 4.40 17.64 1.69
C ASN A 1008 4.96 16.73 0.58
N ALA A 1009 5.66 17.30 -0.41
CA ALA A 1009 6.27 16.52 -1.49
C ALA A 1009 7.30 15.51 -0.97
N GLY A 1010 8.12 15.88 0.02
CA GLY A 1010 9.05 14.95 0.68
C GLY A 1010 8.34 13.85 1.47
N LEU A 1011 7.31 14.19 2.24
CA LEU A 1011 6.51 13.20 2.97
C LEU A 1011 5.87 12.17 2.02
N ASP A 1012 5.31 12.63 0.90
CA ASP A 1012 4.68 11.76 -0.10
C ASP A 1012 5.72 10.90 -0.85
N LYS A 1013 6.86 11.48 -1.26
CA LYS A 1013 8.00 10.76 -1.88
C LYS A 1013 8.49 9.59 -1.02
N PHE A 1014 8.46 9.75 0.30
CA PHE A 1014 8.97 8.75 1.26
C PHE A 1014 7.87 7.88 1.89
N GLY A 1015 6.60 8.01 1.49
CA GLY A 1015 5.50 7.17 2.01
C GLY A 1015 5.03 7.53 3.43
N ILE A 1016 5.30 8.76 3.90
CA ILE A 1016 4.86 9.29 5.19
C ILE A 1016 3.48 9.95 5.01
N THR A 1017 2.50 9.15 4.58
CA THR A 1017 1.19 9.60 4.06
C THR A 1017 0.05 9.52 5.08
N GLY A 1018 0.19 8.66 6.09
CA GLY A 1018 -0.79 8.49 7.16
C GLY A 1018 -0.91 9.74 8.04
N CYS A 1019 -2.12 10.07 8.46
CA CYS A 1019 -2.39 11.19 9.37
C CYS A 1019 -1.55 11.17 10.64
N TYR A 1020 -1.51 10.02 11.31
CA TYR A 1020 -0.67 9.82 12.49
C TYR A 1020 0.83 9.86 12.14
N HIS A 1021 1.25 9.35 10.97
CA HIS A 1021 2.64 9.49 10.49
C HIS A 1021 3.05 10.96 10.38
N ARG A 1022 2.23 11.77 9.71
CA ARG A 1022 2.47 13.21 9.51
C ARG A 1022 2.42 14.00 10.82
N ALA A 1023 1.49 13.67 11.73
CA ALA A 1023 1.37 14.33 13.03
C ALA A 1023 2.59 14.05 13.92
N HIS A 1024 3.05 12.80 13.98
CA HIS A 1024 4.28 12.43 14.66
C HIS A 1024 5.50 13.06 14.00
N PHE A 1025 5.62 13.00 12.67
CA PHE A 1025 6.75 13.58 11.94
C PHE A 1025 6.88 15.08 12.20
N LEU A 1026 5.77 15.83 12.13
CA LEU A 1026 5.73 17.25 12.50
C LEU A 1026 6.15 17.48 13.95
N ALA A 1027 5.56 16.75 14.91
CA ALA A 1027 5.86 16.93 16.32
C ALA A 1027 7.33 16.66 16.68
N GLN A 1028 7.95 15.69 16.01
CA GLN A 1028 9.38 15.39 16.16
C GLN A 1028 10.23 16.48 15.49
N CYS A 1029 9.99 16.78 14.21
CA CYS A 1029 10.76 17.79 13.48
C CYS A 1029 10.64 19.19 14.11
N PHE A 1030 9.47 19.59 14.59
CA PHE A 1030 9.30 20.82 15.35
C PHE A 1030 10.21 20.87 16.58
N HIS A 1031 10.37 19.78 17.31
CA HIS A 1031 11.25 19.78 18.48
C HIS A 1031 12.73 19.88 18.06
N GLU A 1032 13.16 19.06 17.09
CA GLU A 1032 14.57 19.00 16.65
C GLU A 1032 15.03 20.29 15.91
N SER A 1033 14.11 21.03 15.28
CA SER A 1033 14.40 22.26 14.51
C SER A 1033 14.17 23.57 15.28
N ASP A 1034 13.96 23.50 16.60
CA ASP A 1034 13.54 24.63 17.43
C ASP A 1034 12.30 25.35 16.84
N HIS A 1035 11.22 24.61 16.65
CA HIS A 1035 9.95 25.09 16.09
C HIS A 1035 10.08 25.65 14.66
N PHE A 1036 10.82 24.93 13.80
CA PHE A 1036 11.23 25.34 12.45
C PHE A 1036 11.98 26.68 12.41
N ARG A 1037 12.73 27.03 13.46
CA ARG A 1037 13.61 28.22 13.45
C ARG A 1037 14.95 27.98 12.78
N THR A 1038 15.46 26.75 12.81
CA THR A 1038 16.76 26.38 12.23
C THR A 1038 16.73 25.02 11.54
N THR A 1039 17.60 24.84 10.55
CA THR A 1039 17.91 23.54 9.91
C THR A 1039 19.28 22.99 10.33
N ILE A 1040 19.90 23.57 11.35
CA ILE A 1040 21.21 23.16 11.88
C ILE A 1040 21.28 23.35 13.39
N GLU A 1041 21.95 22.43 14.05
CA GLU A 1041 22.20 22.45 15.48
C GLU A 1041 23.00 23.70 15.92
N TYR A 1042 22.57 24.37 17.00
CA TYR A 1042 23.24 25.57 17.55
C TYR A 1042 24.60 25.28 18.23
N SER A 1043 24.88 24.04 18.62
CA SER A 1043 26.17 23.64 19.23
C SER A 1043 27.33 23.74 18.23
N SER A 1044 28.58 23.81 18.71
CA SER A 1044 29.75 23.71 17.83
C SER A 1044 29.88 22.33 17.16
N GLY A 1045 29.32 21.28 17.79
CA GLY A 1045 29.44 19.89 17.34
C GLY A 1045 30.74 19.20 17.73
N GLU A 1046 31.69 19.90 18.36
CA GLU A 1046 32.97 19.32 18.81
C GLU A 1046 32.80 18.18 19.82
N TYR A 1047 31.66 18.13 20.52
CA TYR A 1047 31.37 17.03 21.45
C TYR A 1047 31.19 15.68 20.74
N LEU A 1048 31.04 15.67 19.40
CA LEU A 1048 30.93 14.47 18.55
C LEU A 1048 32.29 14.03 17.96
N ASP A 1049 33.40 14.71 18.27
CA ASP A 1049 34.73 14.33 17.78
C ASP A 1049 35.25 13.03 18.43
N PRO A 1050 36.17 12.30 17.76
CA PRO A 1050 36.87 11.16 18.36
C PRO A 1050 37.56 11.57 19.68
N GLY A 1051 37.48 10.69 20.68
CA GLY A 1051 37.97 10.96 22.04
C GLY A 1051 37.08 11.88 22.90
N ARG A 1052 36.01 12.48 22.33
CA ARG A 1052 35.02 13.28 23.10
C ARG A 1052 33.66 12.57 23.25
N HIS A 1053 33.27 11.71 22.31
CA HIS A 1053 32.09 10.83 22.44
C HIS A 1053 32.47 9.35 22.25
N ALA A 1054 31.91 8.47 23.09
CA ALA A 1054 32.24 7.04 23.08
C ALA A 1054 31.95 6.34 21.74
N ASP A 1055 30.83 6.69 21.09
CA ASP A 1055 30.47 6.13 19.78
C ASP A 1055 31.09 6.87 18.57
N ALA A 1056 31.94 7.90 18.74
CA ALA A 1056 32.38 8.76 17.63
C ALA A 1056 33.03 7.97 16.48
N GLU A 1057 34.07 7.20 16.77
CA GLU A 1057 34.81 6.39 15.78
C GLU A 1057 33.91 5.32 15.14
N LYS A 1058 33.10 4.64 15.96
CA LYS A 1058 32.09 3.65 15.53
C LYS A 1058 31.04 4.24 14.58
N MET A 1059 30.72 5.51 14.73
CA MET A 1059 29.79 6.26 13.89
C MET A 1059 30.48 7.04 12.74
N GLY A 1060 31.77 6.78 12.53
CA GLY A 1060 32.56 7.24 11.39
C GLY A 1060 33.33 8.55 11.62
N ASN A 1061 33.15 9.22 12.77
CA ASN A 1061 33.90 10.41 13.12
C ASN A 1061 35.30 9.98 13.61
N THR A 1062 36.28 9.98 12.72
CA THR A 1062 37.63 9.42 12.96
C THR A 1062 38.72 10.50 13.02
N GLN A 1063 38.40 11.75 12.72
CA GLN A 1063 39.32 12.89 12.81
C GLN A 1063 38.69 14.02 13.63
N VAL A 1064 39.50 14.75 14.41
CA VAL A 1064 39.04 15.97 15.10
C VAL A 1064 38.62 17.00 14.04
N GLY A 1065 37.37 17.46 14.13
CA GLY A 1065 36.71 18.25 13.09
C GLY A 1065 35.58 17.49 12.37
N ASP A 1066 35.54 16.15 12.42
CA ASP A 1066 34.40 15.37 11.91
C ASP A 1066 33.12 15.67 12.74
N GLY A 1067 33.24 15.92 14.05
CA GLY A 1067 32.11 16.26 14.91
C GLY A 1067 31.37 17.53 14.46
N PRO A 1068 32.04 18.70 14.39
CA PRO A 1068 31.48 19.92 13.82
C PRO A 1068 30.99 19.76 12.37
N LYS A 1069 31.65 18.93 11.57
CA LYS A 1069 31.28 18.66 10.17
C LYS A 1069 29.96 17.87 10.07
N TYR A 1070 29.77 16.83 10.89
CA TYR A 1070 28.62 15.92 10.86
C TYR A 1070 27.64 16.07 12.04
N LYS A 1071 27.66 17.23 12.72
CA LYS A 1071 26.63 17.65 13.68
C LYS A 1071 25.24 17.78 13.05
N GLY A 1072 24.20 17.90 13.86
CA GLY A 1072 22.80 17.89 13.43
C GLY A 1072 22.48 18.88 12.29
N LYS A 1073 21.84 18.38 11.23
CA LYS A 1073 21.29 19.18 10.11
C LYS A 1073 19.97 18.62 9.56
N GLY A 1074 19.20 19.46 8.89
CA GLY A 1074 17.85 19.16 8.43
C GLY A 1074 16.82 19.23 9.56
N LEU A 1075 15.57 18.95 9.25
CA LEU A 1075 14.44 19.14 10.18
C LEU A 1075 14.44 18.16 11.36
N ILE A 1076 15.06 16.98 11.21
CA ILE A 1076 15.20 15.96 12.27
C ILE A 1076 16.63 15.85 12.83
N GLN A 1077 17.53 16.78 12.48
CA GLN A 1077 18.93 16.83 12.95
C GLN A 1077 19.75 15.55 12.63
N LEU A 1078 19.85 15.21 11.33
CA LEU A 1078 20.75 14.16 10.84
C LEU A 1078 22.18 14.39 11.33
N THR A 1079 22.71 13.41 12.06
CA THR A 1079 23.98 13.47 12.80
C THR A 1079 24.81 12.22 12.52
N TRP A 1080 26.15 12.32 12.62
CA TRP A 1080 27.17 11.28 12.39
C TRP A 1080 27.53 10.97 10.94
N LYS A 1081 28.84 10.90 10.63
CA LYS A 1081 29.37 10.64 9.28
C LYS A 1081 28.76 9.41 8.60
N ASN A 1082 28.61 8.30 9.32
CA ASN A 1082 28.01 7.07 8.78
C ASN A 1082 26.55 7.25 8.34
N ASN A 1083 25.78 8.12 9.00
CA ASN A 1083 24.40 8.41 8.59
C ASN A 1083 24.36 9.34 7.36
N TYR A 1084 25.28 10.31 7.26
CA TYR A 1084 25.43 11.12 6.05
C TYR A 1084 25.86 10.25 4.84
N GLN A 1085 26.75 9.27 5.02
CA GLN A 1085 27.12 8.32 3.98
C GLN A 1085 25.91 7.52 3.50
N ARG A 1086 25.18 6.86 4.40
CA ARG A 1086 23.99 6.06 4.03
C ARG A 1086 22.89 6.88 3.35
N PHE A 1087 22.71 8.15 3.75
CA PHE A 1087 21.79 9.06 3.08
C PHE A 1087 22.29 9.45 1.68
N SER A 1088 23.60 9.69 1.54
CA SER A 1088 24.25 9.99 0.27
C SER A 1088 24.10 8.84 -0.73
N ASP A 1089 24.34 7.61 -0.28
CA ASP A 1089 24.20 6.38 -1.06
C ASP A 1089 22.76 6.17 -1.53
N TYR A 1090 21.77 6.53 -0.69
CA TYR A 1090 20.34 6.39 -0.99
C TYR A 1090 19.84 7.44 -2.01
N ILE A 1091 20.28 8.69 -1.90
CA ILE A 1091 19.86 9.78 -2.81
C ILE A 1091 20.70 9.84 -4.08
N GLY A 1092 21.92 9.29 -4.09
CA GLY A 1092 22.87 9.42 -5.19
C GLY A 1092 23.56 10.79 -5.22
N HIS A 1093 23.77 11.43 -4.06
CA HIS A 1093 24.43 12.73 -3.92
C HIS A 1093 25.34 12.76 -2.70
N ASP A 1094 26.60 13.17 -2.85
CA ASP A 1094 27.62 13.10 -1.79
C ASP A 1094 27.50 14.23 -0.76
N PHE A 1095 26.72 13.96 0.30
CA PHE A 1095 26.64 14.79 1.50
C PHE A 1095 27.74 14.49 2.53
N VAL A 1096 28.67 13.58 2.26
CA VAL A 1096 29.85 13.36 3.12
C VAL A 1096 30.94 14.38 2.78
N SER A 1097 31.10 14.72 1.51
CA SER A 1097 31.93 15.83 1.04
C SER A 1097 31.29 17.19 1.34
N ASP A 1098 30.00 17.39 1.00
CA ASP A 1098 29.23 18.60 1.36
C ASP A 1098 28.06 18.30 2.32
N PRO A 1099 28.32 18.15 3.62
CA PRO A 1099 27.25 17.98 4.62
C PRO A 1099 26.46 19.27 4.84
N MET A 1100 26.96 20.45 4.46
CA MET A 1100 26.23 21.70 4.66
C MET A 1100 25.04 21.83 3.70
N ALA A 1101 25.10 21.21 2.52
CA ALA A 1101 23.97 21.12 1.60
C ALA A 1101 22.69 20.53 2.24
N VAL A 1102 22.80 19.73 3.32
CA VAL A 1102 21.64 19.22 4.08
C VAL A 1102 20.90 20.34 4.83
N ALA A 1103 21.60 21.35 5.34
CA ALA A 1103 21.00 22.47 6.09
C ALA A 1103 20.71 23.70 5.21
N THR A 1104 21.52 23.95 4.17
CA THR A 1104 21.42 25.18 3.34
C THR A 1104 20.43 25.07 2.19
N ASP A 1105 19.91 23.88 1.92
CA ASP A 1105 18.84 23.64 0.96
C ASP A 1105 17.66 22.92 1.65
N MET A 1106 16.45 23.48 1.50
CA MET A 1106 15.27 22.98 2.19
C MET A 1106 14.78 21.63 1.65
N LYS A 1107 14.96 21.35 0.35
CA LYS A 1107 14.60 20.04 -0.22
C LYS A 1107 15.48 18.95 0.39
N ASN A 1108 16.79 19.21 0.50
CA ASN A 1108 17.72 18.30 1.17
C ASN A 1108 17.39 18.16 2.67
N SER A 1109 17.06 19.25 3.38
CA SER A 1109 16.63 19.22 4.78
C SER A 1109 15.41 18.32 5.01
N VAL A 1110 14.40 18.40 4.12
CA VAL A 1110 13.20 17.57 4.17
C VAL A 1110 13.52 16.12 3.81
N GLU A 1111 14.21 15.87 2.70
CA GLU A 1111 14.49 14.51 2.22
C GLU A 1111 15.39 13.73 3.18
N ALA A 1112 16.40 14.36 3.80
CA ALA A 1112 17.22 13.76 4.86
C ALA A 1112 16.39 13.33 6.07
N SER A 1113 15.41 14.16 6.43
CA SER A 1113 14.54 13.91 7.58
C SER A 1113 13.54 12.78 7.30
N CYS A 1114 12.97 12.76 6.10
CA CYS A 1114 12.08 11.68 5.64
C CYS A 1114 12.83 10.36 5.46
N TRP A 1115 14.07 10.39 4.97
CA TRP A 1115 14.93 9.21 4.87
C TRP A 1115 15.23 8.60 6.24
N TYR A 1116 15.66 9.43 7.21
CA TYR A 1116 15.94 8.97 8.57
C TYR A 1116 14.70 8.28 9.18
N TRP A 1117 13.53 8.90 9.02
CA TRP A 1117 12.25 8.39 9.51
C TRP A 1117 11.87 7.00 8.97
N ARG A 1118 12.19 6.74 7.70
CA ARG A 1118 11.80 5.52 6.99
C ARG A 1118 12.81 4.39 7.13
N PHE A 1119 14.09 4.69 7.39
CA PHE A 1119 15.18 3.73 7.24
C PHE A 1119 16.22 3.70 8.37
N ASN A 1120 16.23 4.68 9.29
CA ASN A 1120 17.33 4.84 10.26
C ASN A 1120 16.86 5.13 11.70
N GLY A 1121 15.59 4.91 12.02
CA GLY A 1121 15.07 5.01 13.39
C GLY A 1121 15.70 3.97 14.34
N THR A 1122 16.03 4.38 15.57
CA THR A 1122 16.82 3.56 16.50
C THR A 1122 16.09 2.31 17.00
N VAL A 1123 14.76 2.36 17.13
CA VAL A 1123 13.90 1.26 17.61
C VAL A 1123 13.59 0.30 16.46
N HIS A 1124 14.53 -0.62 16.20
CA HIS A 1124 14.50 -1.51 15.05
C HIS A 1124 13.82 -2.87 15.31
N LYS A 1125 13.80 -3.38 16.55
CA LYS A 1125 13.26 -4.73 16.88
C LYS A 1125 11.76 -4.76 17.15
N LYS A 1126 11.19 -3.68 17.71
CA LYS A 1126 9.75 -3.63 18.04
C LYS A 1126 8.96 -3.63 16.73
N HIS A 1127 7.91 -4.45 16.64
CA HIS A 1127 7.03 -4.57 15.46
C HIS A 1127 7.75 -4.85 14.13
N ASP A 1128 8.94 -5.47 14.18
CA ASP A 1128 9.83 -5.67 13.03
C ASP A 1128 10.07 -4.36 12.23
N ALA A 1129 10.21 -3.24 12.95
CA ALA A 1129 10.36 -1.90 12.37
C ALA A 1129 11.58 -1.80 11.43
N LYS A 1130 12.72 -2.41 11.78
CA LYS A 1130 13.97 -2.39 10.97
C LYS A 1130 14.43 -0.99 10.54
N GLY A 1131 14.17 0.02 11.37
CA GLY A 1131 14.49 1.43 11.10
C GLY A 1131 13.32 2.28 10.57
N ASP A 1132 12.19 1.64 10.24
CA ASP A 1132 10.97 2.31 9.77
C ASP A 1132 10.06 2.71 10.94
N ILE A 1133 9.95 4.04 11.17
CA ILE A 1133 9.13 4.60 12.26
C ILE A 1133 7.62 4.51 11.94
N ASN A 1134 7.19 4.43 10.67
CA ASN A 1134 5.76 4.27 10.36
C ASN A 1134 5.22 2.95 10.93
N LYS A 1135 5.96 1.84 10.83
CA LYS A 1135 5.56 0.55 11.42
C LYS A 1135 5.29 0.63 12.92
N LEU A 1136 6.03 1.48 13.65
CA LEU A 1136 5.81 1.71 15.08
C LEU A 1136 4.49 2.47 15.33
N ILE A 1137 4.13 3.38 14.42
CA ILE A 1137 2.92 4.21 14.49
C ILE A 1137 1.69 3.45 14.00
N ASP A 1138 1.82 2.61 12.96
CA ASP A 1138 0.74 1.74 12.47
C ASP A 1138 0.27 0.77 13.58
N ALA A 1139 1.20 0.28 14.41
CA ALA A 1139 0.90 -0.55 15.58
C ALA A 1139 0.44 0.28 16.81
N GLU A 1140 1.02 1.45 17.06
CA GLU A 1140 0.78 2.26 18.26
C GLU A 1140 0.58 3.76 17.93
N PRO A 1141 -0.54 4.15 17.28
CA PRO A 1141 -0.67 5.46 16.63
C PRO A 1141 -0.62 6.67 17.57
N ASN A 1142 -0.93 6.51 18.85
CA ASN A 1142 -0.85 7.60 19.84
C ASN A 1142 0.44 7.55 20.70
N ASN A 1143 1.38 6.63 20.47
CA ASN A 1143 2.56 6.46 21.34
C ASN A 1143 3.73 7.39 20.97
N VAL A 1144 3.60 8.67 21.33
CA VAL A 1144 4.66 9.69 21.15
C VAL A 1144 5.96 9.30 21.88
N THR A 1145 5.89 8.55 22.99
CA THR A 1145 7.09 8.08 23.71
C THR A 1145 7.90 7.11 22.87
N LEU A 1146 7.25 6.13 22.22
CA LEU A 1146 7.91 5.16 21.34
C LEU A 1146 8.56 5.83 20.12
N VAL A 1147 7.86 6.79 19.51
CA VAL A 1147 8.38 7.56 18.37
C VAL A 1147 9.56 8.44 18.79
N THR A 1148 9.48 9.09 19.96
CA THR A 1148 10.58 9.92 20.49
C THR A 1148 11.83 9.07 20.76
N LEU A 1149 11.65 7.87 21.32
CA LEU A 1149 12.75 6.92 21.49
C LEU A 1149 13.37 6.53 20.14
N ALA A 1150 12.55 6.30 19.10
CA ALA A 1150 13.01 5.96 17.76
C ALA A 1150 13.75 7.09 17.05
N VAL A 1151 13.44 8.36 17.36
CA VAL A 1151 14.11 9.54 16.78
C VAL A 1151 15.37 9.95 17.56
N ASN A 1152 15.25 10.09 18.88
CA ASN A 1152 16.29 10.69 19.72
C ASN A 1152 17.16 9.66 20.45
N GLY A 1153 16.74 8.39 20.52
CA GLY A 1153 17.40 7.36 21.35
C GLY A 1153 17.06 7.45 22.85
N GLY A 1154 16.23 8.43 23.26
CA GLY A 1154 15.77 8.64 24.64
C GLY A 1154 14.43 9.36 24.68
N ASP A 1155 14.11 10.02 25.80
CA ASP A 1155 12.87 10.77 26.03
C ASP A 1155 13.05 12.30 26.07
N ASN A 1156 14.21 12.81 25.62
CA ASN A 1156 14.49 14.25 25.59
C ASN A 1156 13.43 15.01 24.78
N GLY A 1157 12.85 16.04 25.42
CA GLY A 1157 11.81 16.87 24.79
C GLY A 1157 10.41 16.24 24.70
N LEU A 1158 10.20 15.03 25.25
CA LEU A 1158 8.96 14.26 25.11
C LEU A 1158 7.68 15.06 25.47
N ALA A 1159 7.74 15.93 26.48
CA ALA A 1159 6.61 16.78 26.86
C ALA A 1159 6.21 17.75 25.73
N GLY A 1160 7.18 18.44 25.12
CA GLY A 1160 6.93 19.35 23.99
C GLY A 1160 6.43 18.60 22.76
N ARG A 1161 7.06 17.45 22.44
CA ARG A 1161 6.64 16.57 21.33
C ARG A 1161 5.20 16.08 21.53
N LYS A 1162 4.79 15.73 22.75
CA LYS A 1162 3.39 15.36 23.09
C LYS A 1162 2.42 16.52 22.90
N THR A 1163 2.76 17.73 23.38
CA THR A 1163 1.92 18.92 23.20
C THR A 1163 1.69 19.23 21.72
N LEU A 1164 2.75 19.21 20.91
CA LEU A 1164 2.69 19.49 19.47
C LEU A 1164 1.93 18.40 18.71
N PHE A 1165 2.17 17.12 19.02
CA PHE A 1165 1.41 16.01 18.45
C PHE A 1165 -0.08 16.15 18.74
N ASN A 1166 -0.46 16.42 19.99
CA ASN A 1166 -1.87 16.59 20.38
C ASN A 1166 -2.49 17.83 19.73
N ALA A 1167 -1.76 18.93 19.57
CA ALA A 1167 -2.25 20.12 18.86
C ALA A 1167 -2.57 19.80 17.38
N VAL A 1168 -1.64 19.17 16.67
CA VAL A 1168 -1.87 18.72 15.28
C VAL A 1168 -3.02 17.69 15.20
N LYS A 1169 -3.08 16.76 16.16
CA LYS A 1169 -4.13 15.74 16.26
C LYS A 1169 -5.52 16.38 16.39
N LYS A 1170 -5.64 17.42 17.21
CA LYS A 1170 -6.86 18.20 17.41
C LYS A 1170 -7.30 18.95 16.16
N GLU A 1171 -6.38 19.66 15.50
CA GLU A 1171 -6.68 20.41 14.27
C GLU A 1171 -7.12 19.51 13.11
N TRP A 1172 -6.67 18.26 13.08
CA TRP A 1172 -7.06 17.25 12.09
C TRP A 1172 -8.22 16.34 12.53
N GLY A 1173 -8.87 16.61 13.67
CA GLY A 1173 -10.03 15.84 14.14
C GLY A 1173 -9.71 14.36 14.45
N LEU A 1174 -8.48 14.08 14.90
CA LEU A 1174 -7.96 12.74 15.18
C LEU A 1174 -8.00 12.39 16.68
N GLU A 1175 -8.81 13.10 17.49
CA GLU A 1175 -8.86 12.95 18.95
C GLU A 1175 -9.43 11.60 19.43
#